data_AF-A0A959KFM6-F1
#
_entry.id   AF-A0A959KFM6-F1
#
_cell.length_a   1.000
_cell.length_b   1.000
_cell.length_c   1.000
_cell.angle_alpha   90.00
_cell.angle_beta   90.00
_cell.angle_gamma   90.00
#
_symmetry.space_group_name_H-M   'P 1'
#
loop_
_entity.id
_entity.type
_entity.pdbx_description
1 polymer ?
#
loop_
_entity_poly.entity_id
_entity_poly.type
_entity_poly.pdbx_seq_one_letter_code
_entity_poly.pdbx_strand_id
1 'polypeptide(L)'
;MLAFYPLHENQAQSGLTLYHLTTVPQVQHLNPASIPASRVFVSLPGISHISFAGSANAFSIDDLNLSYRLFRGEADFDNADWKNDLFAAAGSMNKTRFQFETDLLGFGFQVKRHFFSFSISERIDAQMVFSSELPRFLRDEEAGFDNTGEVYELSDWKFSAMHYRPYTLNYAFAFNPNLTAGLSVSYISGIASVITENNGLKAVINDNAVGFGLQGSLQVNSAGIEPYLDGFDGNDYFLHPRNSGLAFGAGAKLAVLDQQLELSMSAINLGFISWKEKLNRSTLSNELVSSQKEFSQVIEHWIDGDPGSAEAFKSTLQPRFFLGGNYHLPGPHSIGLLLGAMPVQGAFNPNLTLTYNARVSDWFGVTTGYSMANGNHNFGLGFSINAGPIQWYLLSDNVPSLFTSSAQYTQVSTGINLTFGCMDRDKESLRFVFPEPPEPHSHMFPDTLSGDFIPILAEDARLHKAASDSVIVRRSQIEEEPEDDPRQGGKIIGKPKEEDAVGKQYFVALSTEMKAQPNGDSELVAFLPAGAEVTVVAQQSRYWWEVVCEDKQGWVIPATLLSADAVDPETARNIQANTVEPKPVKGLLRVKQATSLRTGPSASERVIRRLQESEEVFLLEKTDRYWWKVRFEDQVGYAKAALMIPLTGTIDSPVVETPAKEADWITASQEEPAPEIPQVDDLSKYPVYYVEKRTSLRFKPTSQSGVMLRLPDGGAVRVLEKTDQYWWMVAYDDAVGFAKAHLLQKEKP
;
A
#
# COMPACT_ATOMS: atom_id res chain seq x y z
N MET A 1 32.34 2.17 15.89
CA MET A 1 31.65 2.18 14.58
C MET A 1 30.66 1.05 14.68
N LEU A 2 29.39 1.35 14.96
CA LEU A 2 28.37 0.31 15.19
C LEU A 2 27.98 -0.30 13.86
N ALA A 3 27.99 -1.63 13.80
CA ALA A 3 27.99 -2.39 12.57
C ALA A 3 26.57 -2.54 12.01
N PHE A 4 26.32 -2.04 10.80
CA PHE A 4 25.12 -2.34 10.03
C PHE A 4 25.10 -3.81 9.67
N TYR A 5 24.11 -4.58 10.11
CA TYR A 5 24.03 -6.03 9.88
C TYR A 5 23.95 -6.41 8.40
N PRO A 6 24.39 -7.62 8.01
CA PRO A 6 24.31 -8.09 6.64
C PRO A 6 22.90 -7.95 6.07
N LEU A 7 22.77 -7.24 4.94
CA LEU A 7 21.50 -6.95 4.29
C LEU A 7 20.77 -8.22 3.84
N HIS A 8 19.46 -8.04 3.71
CA HIS A 8 18.62 -8.87 2.87
C HIS A 8 18.99 -8.68 1.39
N GLU A 9 19.24 -9.78 0.70
CA GLU A 9 19.79 -9.83 -0.65
C GLU A 9 18.79 -9.34 -1.71
N ASN A 10 17.49 -9.41 -1.41
CA ASN A 10 16.43 -8.96 -2.32
C ASN A 10 16.26 -7.44 -2.35
N GLN A 11 16.65 -6.72 -1.30
CA GLN A 11 16.55 -5.26 -1.26
C GLN A 11 17.61 -4.54 -2.11
N ALA A 12 18.64 -5.24 -2.56
CA ALA A 12 19.55 -4.71 -3.58
C ALA A 12 18.77 -4.25 -4.83
N GLN A 13 17.53 -4.72 -5.00
CA GLN A 13 16.69 -4.47 -6.17
C GLN A 13 15.71 -3.28 -6.03
N SER A 14 15.81 -2.48 -4.96
CA SER A 14 14.87 -1.38 -4.68
C SER A 14 15.11 -0.10 -5.47
N GLY A 15 14.05 0.42 -6.10
CA GLY A 15 14.01 1.61 -6.94
C GLY A 15 14.76 1.48 -8.27
N LEU A 16 15.00 0.27 -8.78
CA LEU A 16 15.89 0.09 -9.94
C LEU A 16 15.22 0.39 -11.28
N THR A 17 13.93 0.07 -11.42
CA THR A 17 13.15 0.37 -12.62
C THR A 17 13.06 1.88 -12.89
N LEU A 18 13.19 2.71 -11.85
CA LEU A 18 13.22 4.16 -11.95
C LEU A 18 14.48 4.70 -12.66
N TYR A 19 15.63 4.00 -12.60
CA TYR A 19 16.95 4.57 -12.94
C TYR A 19 17.05 5.16 -14.36
N HIS A 20 16.34 4.58 -15.33
CA HIS A 20 16.35 5.03 -16.73
C HIS A 20 15.11 5.87 -17.12
N LEU A 21 14.17 6.10 -16.20
CA LEU A 21 12.91 6.80 -16.44
C LEU A 21 13.05 8.32 -16.26
N THR A 22 13.74 8.99 -17.19
CA THR A 22 14.07 10.43 -17.11
C THR A 22 12.85 11.38 -17.16
N THR A 23 11.65 10.85 -17.43
CA THR A 23 10.37 11.58 -17.31
C THR A 23 10.01 11.89 -15.86
N VAL A 24 10.63 11.21 -14.89
CA VAL A 24 10.35 11.36 -13.46
C VAL A 24 11.52 12.09 -12.79
N PRO A 25 11.31 13.25 -12.14
CA PRO A 25 12.38 13.98 -11.45
C PRO A 25 13.14 13.17 -10.39
N GLN A 26 12.47 12.20 -9.75
CA GLN A 26 13.04 11.34 -8.70
C GLN A 26 14.23 10.48 -9.17
N VAL A 27 14.55 10.41 -10.47
CA VAL A 27 15.80 9.79 -10.95
C VAL A 27 17.06 10.40 -10.32
N GLN A 28 16.98 11.64 -9.84
CA GLN A 28 18.09 12.32 -9.17
C GLN A 28 18.48 11.69 -7.83
N HIS A 29 17.54 10.96 -7.19
CA HIS A 29 17.82 10.19 -5.97
C HIS A 29 18.77 9.01 -6.22
N LEU A 30 18.92 8.57 -7.48
CA LEU A 30 19.73 7.41 -7.86
C LEU A 30 21.02 7.80 -8.59
N ASN A 31 21.00 8.90 -9.34
CA ASN A 31 22.18 9.40 -10.05
C ASN A 31 22.22 10.93 -10.05
N PRO A 32 23.16 11.55 -9.32
CA PRO A 32 23.36 13.00 -9.30
C PRO A 32 23.56 13.66 -10.66
N ALA A 33 24.07 12.92 -11.66
CA ALA A 33 24.28 13.41 -13.03
C ALA A 33 23.03 13.32 -13.92
N SER A 34 21.93 12.74 -13.43
CA SER A 34 20.67 12.70 -14.18
C SER A 34 20.02 14.08 -14.21
N ILE A 35 19.79 14.57 -15.43
CA ILE A 35 18.98 15.76 -15.71
C ILE A 35 17.58 15.26 -16.14
N PRO A 36 16.51 15.57 -15.38
CA PRO A 36 15.15 15.21 -15.76
C PRO A 36 14.73 15.86 -17.09
N ALA A 37 13.76 15.26 -17.78
CA ALA A 37 13.23 15.80 -19.04
C ALA A 37 12.53 17.17 -18.87
N SER A 38 12.04 17.48 -17.67
CA SER A 38 11.48 18.78 -17.30
C SER A 38 12.59 19.77 -16.94
N ARG A 39 12.55 20.97 -17.52
CA ARG A 39 13.48 22.05 -17.17
C ARG A 39 13.28 22.58 -15.76
N VAL A 40 12.05 22.55 -15.25
CA VAL A 40 11.73 22.93 -13.88
C VAL A 40 10.82 21.87 -13.28
N PHE A 41 11.05 21.49 -12.03
CA PHE A 41 10.09 20.69 -11.27
C PHE A 41 9.92 21.21 -9.85
N VAL A 42 8.77 20.92 -9.26
CA VAL A 42 8.47 21.12 -7.85
C VAL A 42 7.88 19.81 -7.30
N SER A 43 8.47 19.33 -6.22
CA SER A 43 7.97 18.25 -5.40
C SER A 43 7.13 18.84 -4.26
N LEU A 44 5.84 18.56 -4.29
CA LEU A 44 4.84 18.85 -3.28
C LEU A 44 5.04 18.01 -2.00
N PRO A 45 4.74 18.59 -0.82
CA PRO A 45 4.95 17.91 0.45
C PRO A 45 4.19 16.59 0.61
N GLY A 46 4.93 15.52 0.89
CA GLY A 46 4.40 14.21 1.28
C GLY A 46 3.78 13.40 0.15
N ILE A 47 3.71 13.93 -1.07
CA ILE A 47 2.99 13.27 -2.19
C ILE A 47 3.80 13.17 -3.48
N SER A 48 4.95 13.83 -3.60
CA SER A 48 5.76 13.78 -4.83
C SER A 48 6.68 12.59 -4.95
N HIS A 49 6.97 11.97 -3.83
CA HIS A 49 7.61 10.67 -3.76
C HIS A 49 7.08 10.02 -2.48
N ILE A 50 6.46 8.87 -2.62
CA ILE A 50 6.13 7.95 -1.54
C ILE A 50 6.64 6.60 -2.01
N SER A 51 7.62 6.06 -1.29
CA SER A 51 8.25 4.79 -1.61
C SER A 51 8.23 3.89 -0.40
N PHE A 52 7.78 2.67 -0.61
CA PHE A 52 7.79 1.60 0.38
C PHE A 52 8.56 0.41 -0.20
N ALA A 53 9.44 -0.18 0.60
CA ALA A 53 10.09 -1.44 0.28
C ALA A 53 10.14 -2.35 1.51
N GLY A 54 9.60 -3.56 1.38
CA GLY A 54 9.63 -4.59 2.41
C GLY A 54 10.29 -5.86 1.88
N SER A 55 11.08 -6.54 2.70
CA SER A 55 11.62 -7.87 2.36
C SER A 55 11.77 -8.75 3.57
N ALA A 56 11.48 -10.04 3.44
CA ALA A 56 11.74 -11.08 4.42
C ALA A 56 12.12 -12.37 3.68
N ASN A 57 13.15 -13.11 4.10
CA ASN A 57 13.65 -14.28 3.35
C ASN A 57 13.00 -15.60 3.80
N ALA A 58 12.36 -15.59 4.97
CA ALA A 58 11.84 -16.80 5.59
C ALA A 58 10.33 -16.80 5.73
N PHE A 59 9.68 -15.64 5.69
CA PHE A 59 8.23 -15.54 5.79
C PHE A 59 7.70 -14.57 4.75
N SER A 60 6.55 -14.91 4.21
CA SER A 60 5.74 -14.05 3.37
C SER A 60 4.65 -13.37 4.21
N ILE A 61 3.91 -12.45 3.61
CA ILE A 61 2.79 -11.77 4.28
C ILE A 61 1.66 -12.78 4.60
N ASP A 62 1.51 -13.82 3.78
CA ASP A 62 0.59 -14.94 4.02
C ASP A 62 1.03 -15.84 5.15
N ASP A 63 2.32 -16.17 5.22
CA ASP A 63 2.85 -17.06 6.27
C ASP A 63 2.58 -16.47 7.65
N LEU A 64 2.53 -15.14 7.80
CA LEU A 64 2.22 -14.48 9.06
C LEU A 64 0.74 -14.08 9.21
N ASN A 65 -0.12 -14.40 8.24
CA ASN A 65 -1.53 -14.02 8.19
C ASN A 65 -1.76 -12.49 8.41
N LEU A 66 -0.75 -11.69 8.02
CA LEU A 66 -0.66 -10.25 8.33
C LEU A 66 -1.49 -9.40 7.37
N SER A 67 -1.67 -9.84 6.13
CA SER A 67 -2.46 -9.16 5.09
C SER A 67 -3.91 -8.93 5.52
N TYR A 68 -4.52 -9.89 6.21
CA TYR A 68 -5.92 -9.77 6.64
C TYR A 68 -6.09 -8.86 7.86
N ARG A 69 -5.12 -8.89 8.79
CA ARG A 69 -5.23 -8.29 10.13
C ARG A 69 -4.76 -6.83 10.18
N LEU A 70 -3.68 -6.49 9.48
CA LEU A 70 -3.12 -5.14 9.44
C LEU A 70 -4.06 -4.14 8.72
N PHE A 71 -4.70 -4.55 7.63
CA PHE A 71 -5.57 -3.66 6.84
C PHE A 71 -6.94 -3.38 7.49
N ARG A 72 -7.34 -4.14 8.52
CA ARG A 72 -8.59 -3.90 9.28
C ARG A 72 -8.39 -3.30 10.66
N GLY A 73 -7.15 -3.12 11.10
CA GLY A 73 -6.87 -2.81 12.51
C GLY A 73 -7.31 -3.93 13.47
N GLU A 74 -7.41 -5.16 12.96
CA GLU A 74 -7.81 -6.38 13.69
C GLU A 74 -6.59 -7.27 14.01
N ALA A 75 -5.38 -6.71 13.95
CA ALA A 75 -4.18 -7.39 14.42
C ALA A 75 -4.23 -7.52 15.94
N ASP A 76 -4.90 -8.58 16.39
CA ASP A 76 -4.83 -9.06 17.76
C ASP A 76 -3.47 -9.76 17.93
N PHE A 77 -2.43 -8.98 18.23
CA PHE A 77 -1.08 -9.48 18.50
C PHE A 77 -1.01 -10.28 19.81
N ASP A 78 -2.02 -10.15 20.68
CA ASP A 78 -2.12 -10.79 21.99
C ASP A 78 -2.77 -12.18 21.96
N ASN A 79 -3.33 -12.61 20.82
CA ASN A 79 -4.20 -13.79 20.77
C ASN A 79 -3.96 -14.69 19.55
N ALA A 80 -2.71 -14.77 19.07
CA ALA A 80 -2.46 -15.20 17.70
C ALA A 80 -1.28 -16.16 17.53
N ASP A 81 -1.57 -17.28 16.85
CA ASP A 81 -0.66 -18.28 16.29
C ASP A 81 0.49 -17.72 15.42
N TRP A 82 0.66 -16.40 15.28
CA TRP A 82 1.70 -15.81 14.45
C TRP A 82 3.11 -16.18 14.92
N LYS A 83 3.33 -16.46 16.22
CA LYS A 83 4.63 -16.97 16.71
C LYS A 83 4.86 -18.41 16.27
N ASN A 84 3.80 -19.23 16.26
CA ASN A 84 3.82 -20.59 15.72
C ASN A 84 4.09 -20.56 14.21
N ASP A 85 3.39 -19.69 13.49
CA ASP A 85 3.55 -19.52 12.04
C ASP A 85 4.93 -18.94 11.69
N LEU A 86 5.40 -17.93 12.44
CA LEU A 86 6.73 -17.37 12.30
C LEU A 86 7.80 -18.42 12.60
N PHE A 87 7.63 -19.24 13.62
CA PHE A 87 8.54 -20.35 13.91
C PHE A 87 8.52 -21.40 12.80
N ALA A 88 7.34 -21.77 12.29
CA ALA A 88 7.18 -22.75 11.23
C ALA A 88 7.79 -22.27 9.90
N ALA A 89 7.72 -20.97 9.63
CA ALA A 89 8.29 -20.34 8.44
C ALA A 89 9.79 -20.01 8.59
N ALA A 90 10.27 -19.78 9.81
CA ALA A 90 11.64 -19.34 10.05
C ALA A 90 12.69 -20.33 9.52
N GLY A 91 13.55 -19.82 8.63
CA GLY A 91 14.74 -20.51 8.18
C GLY A 91 15.88 -20.43 9.20
N SER A 92 17.01 -21.05 8.86
CA SER A 92 18.21 -21.05 9.72
C SER A 92 18.74 -19.65 10.01
N MET A 93 18.64 -18.74 9.03
CA MET A 93 18.97 -17.32 9.18
C MET A 93 17.90 -16.48 8.50
N ASN A 94 17.17 -15.73 9.31
CA ASN A 94 16.07 -14.87 8.89
C ASN A 94 16.59 -13.44 8.82
N LYS A 95 16.31 -12.77 7.71
CA LYS A 95 16.60 -11.36 7.47
C LYS A 95 15.29 -10.69 7.10
N THR A 96 14.99 -9.57 7.73
CA THR A 96 13.85 -8.72 7.43
C THR A 96 14.30 -7.29 7.29
N ARG A 97 13.74 -6.55 6.35
CA ARG A 97 14.03 -5.13 6.16
C ARG A 97 12.80 -4.39 5.65
N PHE A 98 12.62 -3.19 6.17
CA PHE A 98 11.57 -2.24 5.83
C PHE A 98 12.24 -0.91 5.50
N GLN A 99 11.80 -0.29 4.42
CA GLN A 99 12.21 1.05 4.02
C GLN A 99 10.97 1.86 3.65
N PHE A 100 10.92 3.07 4.15
CA PHE A 100 9.95 4.08 3.76
C PHE A 100 10.69 5.37 3.42
N GLU A 101 10.31 5.98 2.30
CA GLU A 101 10.85 7.27 1.87
C GLU A 101 9.72 8.16 1.36
N THR A 102 9.74 9.43 1.75
CA THR A 102 8.87 10.43 1.15
C THR A 102 9.55 11.78 0.96
N ASP A 103 9.27 12.46 -0.16
CA ASP A 103 9.70 13.85 -0.36
C ASP A 103 8.75 14.82 0.35
N LEU A 104 9.27 15.59 1.31
CA LEU A 104 8.55 16.67 2.02
C LEU A 104 8.57 17.99 1.26
N LEU A 105 9.60 18.22 0.46
CA LEU A 105 9.70 19.36 -0.44
C LEU A 105 10.81 19.07 -1.44
N GLY A 106 10.67 19.55 -2.65
CA GLY A 106 11.77 19.56 -3.60
C GLY A 106 11.53 20.53 -4.72
N PHE A 107 12.60 20.97 -5.35
CA PHE A 107 12.54 21.71 -6.60
C PHE A 107 13.82 21.49 -7.38
N GLY A 108 13.72 21.60 -8.70
CA GLY A 108 14.89 21.63 -9.56
C GLY A 108 14.65 22.52 -10.75
N PHE A 109 15.74 23.09 -11.27
CA PHE A 109 15.69 23.96 -12.43
C PHE A 109 16.96 23.87 -13.26
N GLN A 110 16.80 24.00 -14.57
CA GLN A 110 17.88 23.99 -15.54
C GLN A 110 18.18 25.41 -16.05
N VAL A 111 19.44 25.81 -16.01
CA VAL A 111 19.97 27.02 -16.63
C VAL A 111 21.09 26.64 -17.59
N LYS A 112 20.81 26.69 -18.90
CA LYS A 112 21.77 26.26 -19.94
C LYS A 112 22.29 24.84 -19.65
N ARG A 113 23.59 24.71 -19.34
CA ARG A 113 24.31 23.46 -19.07
C ARG A 113 24.25 23.03 -17.60
N HIS A 114 23.66 23.84 -16.75
CA HIS A 114 23.63 23.66 -15.31
C HIS A 114 22.23 23.19 -14.89
N PHE A 115 22.16 22.15 -14.08
CA PHE A 115 20.94 21.73 -13.42
C PHE A 115 21.15 21.77 -11.91
N PHE A 116 20.28 22.47 -11.21
CA PHE A 116 20.29 22.55 -9.75
C PHE A 116 19.02 21.92 -9.21
N SER A 117 19.14 21.23 -8.08
CA SER A 117 18.00 20.66 -7.37
C SER A 117 18.24 20.67 -5.87
N PHE A 118 17.16 20.83 -5.14
CA PHE A 118 17.11 20.72 -3.69
C PHE A 118 15.96 19.78 -3.31
N SER A 119 16.17 18.92 -2.33
CA SER A 119 15.12 18.10 -1.75
C SER A 119 15.24 17.99 -0.23
N ILE A 120 14.09 17.92 0.43
CA ILE A 120 13.92 17.49 1.81
C ILE A 120 13.12 16.21 1.75
N SER A 121 13.70 15.11 2.19
CA SER A 121 13.04 13.81 2.20
C SER A 121 13.01 13.27 3.63
N GLU A 122 11.99 12.50 3.96
CA GLU A 122 11.89 11.73 5.20
C GLU A 122 12.22 10.27 4.90
N ARG A 123 13.05 9.63 5.72
CA ARG A 123 13.50 8.24 5.51
C ARG A 123 13.43 7.44 6.79
N ILE A 124 12.79 6.26 6.71
CA ILE A 124 12.77 5.26 7.76
C ILE A 124 13.35 3.97 7.21
N ASP A 125 14.35 3.44 7.89
CA ASP A 125 15.04 2.20 7.55
C ASP A 125 15.06 1.30 8.77
N ALA A 126 14.45 0.12 8.69
CA ALA A 126 14.44 -0.85 9.78
C ALA A 126 14.87 -2.21 9.26
N GLN A 127 15.71 -2.92 10.01
CA GLN A 127 16.21 -4.24 9.67
C GLN A 127 16.36 -5.12 10.90
N MET A 128 16.08 -6.40 10.71
CA MET A 128 16.21 -7.43 11.74
C MET A 128 16.86 -8.66 11.14
N VAL A 129 17.80 -9.25 11.88
CA VAL A 129 18.40 -10.55 11.56
C VAL A 129 18.25 -11.44 12.78
N PHE A 130 17.85 -12.69 12.61
CA PHE A 130 17.68 -13.66 13.70
C PHE A 130 17.72 -15.09 13.17
N SER A 131 18.18 -16.04 13.99
CA SER A 131 18.10 -17.48 13.67
C SER A 131 16.70 -18.04 13.96
N SER A 132 16.41 -19.26 13.53
CA SER A 132 15.17 -19.96 13.90
C SER A 132 14.97 -20.13 15.41
N GLU A 133 16.04 -19.98 16.21
CA GLU A 133 15.99 -20.09 17.67
C GLU A 133 15.21 -18.95 18.33
N LEU A 134 15.18 -17.74 17.74
CA LEU A 134 14.42 -16.63 18.32
C LEU A 134 12.90 -16.88 18.32
N PRO A 135 12.24 -17.18 17.18
CA PRO A 135 10.82 -17.49 17.20
C PRO A 135 10.51 -18.79 17.93
N ARG A 136 11.43 -19.77 17.94
CA ARG A 136 11.31 -20.97 18.78
C ARG A 136 11.23 -20.61 20.25
N PHE A 137 12.16 -19.79 20.72
CA PHE A 137 12.21 -19.30 22.08
C PHE A 137 10.93 -18.53 22.45
N LEU A 138 10.50 -17.57 21.62
CA LEU A 138 9.29 -16.78 21.87
C LEU A 138 8.01 -17.64 21.94
N ARG A 139 7.96 -18.72 21.15
CA ARG A 139 6.86 -19.69 21.19
C ARG A 139 6.90 -20.54 22.47
N ASP A 140 8.06 -21.13 22.77
CA ASP A 140 8.21 -22.04 23.90
C ASP A 140 8.06 -21.31 25.25
N GLU A 141 8.48 -20.04 25.30
CA GLU A 141 8.27 -19.13 26.43
C GLU A 141 6.78 -18.92 26.70
N GLU A 142 5.98 -18.66 25.67
CA GLU A 142 4.52 -18.53 25.77
C GLU A 142 3.82 -19.84 26.15
N ALA A 143 4.33 -20.97 25.68
CA ALA A 143 3.79 -22.29 26.02
C ALA A 143 4.18 -22.75 27.44
N GLY A 144 5.14 -22.06 28.09
CA GLY A 144 5.64 -22.43 29.41
C GLY A 144 6.60 -23.62 29.37
N PHE A 145 7.70 -23.49 28.62
CA PHE A 145 8.86 -24.40 28.50
C PHE A 145 8.63 -25.86 28.96
N ASP A 146 8.43 -26.76 27.99
CA ASP A 146 8.15 -28.18 28.28
C ASP A 146 9.38 -29.00 28.73
N ASN A 147 10.60 -28.52 28.48
CA ASN A 147 11.84 -29.29 28.67
C ASN A 147 12.86 -28.56 29.56
N THR A 148 13.38 -29.29 30.55
CA THR A 148 14.46 -28.79 31.40
C THR A 148 15.84 -29.03 30.75
N GLY A 149 16.73 -28.04 30.79
CA GLY A 149 18.08 -28.11 30.22
C GLY A 149 18.23 -27.67 28.76
N GLU A 150 17.19 -27.11 28.13
CA GLU A 150 17.30 -26.54 26.78
C GLU A 150 18.08 -25.22 26.75
N VAL A 151 18.83 -25.02 25.67
CA VAL A 151 19.58 -23.78 25.38
C VAL A 151 19.12 -23.24 24.03
N TYR A 152 18.66 -22.00 24.00
CA TYR A 152 18.32 -21.27 22.80
C TYR A 152 19.47 -20.34 22.42
N GLU A 153 20.06 -20.56 21.24
CA GLU A 153 21.18 -19.77 20.73
C GLU A 153 20.67 -18.49 20.05
N LEU A 154 20.52 -17.42 20.83
CA LEU A 154 19.97 -16.14 20.39
C LEU A 154 21.03 -15.15 19.90
N SER A 155 22.28 -15.59 19.75
CA SER A 155 23.43 -14.73 19.41
C SER A 155 23.34 -14.05 18.03
N ASP A 156 22.52 -14.61 17.13
CA ASP A 156 22.27 -14.04 15.80
C ASP A 156 21.25 -12.90 15.80
N TRP A 157 20.53 -12.66 16.91
CA TRP A 157 19.52 -11.61 16.98
C TRP A 157 20.16 -10.22 16.93
N LYS A 158 19.78 -9.48 15.91
CA LYS A 158 20.30 -8.17 15.53
C LYS A 158 19.13 -7.31 15.04
N PHE A 159 18.99 -6.09 15.55
CA PHE A 159 17.95 -5.15 15.15
C PHE A 159 18.50 -3.74 15.01
N SER A 160 18.18 -3.07 13.91
CA SER A 160 18.54 -1.68 13.68
C SER A 160 17.40 -0.94 13.00
N ALA A 161 17.02 0.19 13.55
CA ALA A 161 16.06 1.12 12.95
C ALA A 161 16.63 2.53 12.98
N MET A 162 16.39 3.29 11.91
CA MET A 162 16.77 4.69 11.79
C MET A 162 15.65 5.48 11.12
N HIS A 163 15.35 6.64 11.68
CA HIS A 163 14.51 7.68 11.10
C HIS A 163 15.36 8.94 10.94
N TYR A 164 15.45 9.45 9.72
CA TYR A 164 16.29 10.60 9.42
C TYR A 164 15.78 11.38 8.21
N ARG A 165 16.08 12.68 8.23
CA ARG A 165 15.67 13.64 7.22
C ARG A 165 16.88 14.22 6.49
N PRO A 166 17.20 13.76 5.27
CA PRO A 166 18.19 14.42 4.42
C PRO A 166 17.66 15.72 3.78
N TYR A 167 18.50 16.75 3.81
CA TYR A 167 18.39 18.01 3.09
C TYR A 167 19.47 18.00 2.00
N THR A 168 19.08 17.65 0.78
CA THR A 168 20.01 17.34 -0.31
C THR A 168 20.07 18.48 -1.32
N LEU A 169 21.28 18.97 -1.59
CA LEU A 169 21.58 19.79 -2.75
C LEU A 169 22.23 18.92 -3.81
N ASN A 170 21.69 18.95 -5.03
CA ASN A 170 22.22 18.22 -6.17
C ASN A 170 22.49 19.18 -7.34
N TYR A 171 23.65 19.01 -7.96
CA TYR A 171 24.12 19.81 -9.08
C TYR A 171 24.62 18.91 -10.20
N ALA A 172 24.06 19.05 -11.40
CA ALA A 172 24.54 18.38 -12.61
C ALA A 172 25.02 19.41 -13.63
N PHE A 173 26.11 19.10 -14.31
CA PHE A 173 26.71 19.93 -15.36
C PHE A 173 26.94 19.12 -16.63
N ALA A 174 26.29 19.54 -17.71
CA ALA A 174 26.50 19.00 -19.05
C ALA A 174 27.69 19.71 -19.71
N PHE A 175 28.88 19.08 -19.69
CA PHE A 175 30.10 19.65 -20.26
C PHE A 175 29.97 19.89 -21.75
N ASN A 176 29.37 18.94 -22.45
CA ASN A 176 29.15 18.92 -23.88
C ASN A 176 27.97 17.97 -24.21
N PRO A 177 27.60 17.83 -25.49
CA PRO A 177 26.54 16.92 -25.91
C PRO A 177 26.79 15.41 -25.69
N ASN A 178 27.82 15.01 -24.96
CA ASN A 178 28.14 13.62 -24.71
C ASN A 178 28.47 13.34 -23.26
N LEU A 179 28.81 14.35 -22.45
CA LEU A 179 29.33 14.16 -21.10
C LEU A 179 28.60 15.07 -20.11
N THR A 180 28.01 14.43 -19.09
CA THR A 180 27.43 15.09 -17.92
C THR A 180 28.06 14.51 -16.66
N ALA A 181 28.37 15.35 -15.69
CA ALA A 181 28.70 14.90 -14.34
C ALA A 181 27.79 15.58 -13.32
N GLY A 182 27.62 14.96 -12.17
CA GLY A 182 26.83 15.53 -11.08
C GLY A 182 27.37 15.18 -9.73
N LEU A 183 27.07 16.03 -8.76
CA LEU A 183 27.45 15.92 -7.36
C LEU A 183 26.23 16.21 -6.49
N SER A 184 26.11 15.46 -5.39
CA SER A 184 25.12 15.70 -4.36
C SER A 184 25.77 15.81 -2.99
N VAL A 185 25.28 16.74 -2.17
CA VAL A 185 25.63 16.87 -0.76
C VAL A 185 24.36 16.92 0.07
N SER A 186 24.32 16.15 1.15
CA SER A 186 23.19 16.12 2.07
C SER A 186 23.63 16.48 3.48
N TYR A 187 22.98 17.48 4.07
CA TYR A 187 22.92 17.61 5.53
C TYR A 187 21.82 16.69 6.04
N ILE A 188 22.07 15.93 7.10
CA ILE A 188 21.11 14.96 7.61
C ILE A 188 20.75 15.32 9.03
N SER A 189 19.45 15.51 9.28
CA SER A 189 18.89 15.54 10.63
C SER A 189 18.57 14.11 11.06
N GLY A 190 19.28 13.60 12.07
CA GLY A 190 18.94 12.33 12.70
C GLY A 190 17.78 12.53 13.66
N ILE A 191 16.70 11.79 13.45
CA ILE A 191 15.49 11.92 14.27
C ILE A 191 15.50 10.84 15.35
N ALA A 192 15.54 9.57 14.94
CA ALA A 192 15.55 8.45 15.85
C ALA A 192 16.47 7.32 15.37
N SER A 193 17.08 6.60 16.31
CA SER A 193 17.84 5.38 16.03
C SER A 193 17.65 4.38 17.15
N VAL A 194 17.61 3.10 16.80
CA VAL A 194 17.73 1.96 17.72
C VAL A 194 18.69 0.97 17.07
N ILE A 195 19.69 0.50 17.78
CA ILE A 195 20.66 -0.49 17.30
C ILE A 195 20.96 -1.46 18.44
N THR A 196 20.97 -2.76 18.15
CA THR A 196 21.37 -3.78 19.12
C THR A 196 22.83 -4.23 18.98
N GLU A 197 23.46 -4.62 20.06
CA GLU A 197 24.75 -5.28 20.06
C GLU A 197 24.61 -6.58 20.85
N ASN A 198 24.68 -7.70 20.14
CA ASN A 198 24.50 -9.01 20.71
C ASN A 198 25.87 -9.67 20.94
N ASN A 199 26.22 -9.87 22.20
CA ASN A 199 27.48 -10.46 22.63
C ASN A 199 27.25 -11.89 23.12
N GLY A 200 26.75 -12.75 22.22
CA GLY A 200 26.56 -14.16 22.50
C GLY A 200 25.38 -14.46 23.41
N LEU A 201 24.26 -13.75 23.24
CA LEU A 201 23.04 -13.98 24.03
C LEU A 201 22.54 -15.41 23.86
N LYS A 202 22.21 -16.07 24.98
CA LYS A 202 21.54 -17.36 25.04
C LYS A 202 20.47 -17.34 26.13
N ALA A 203 19.37 -18.04 25.90
CA ALA A 203 18.42 -18.36 26.96
C ALA A 203 18.63 -19.82 27.39
N VAL A 204 18.74 -20.05 28.69
CA VAL A 204 19.01 -21.37 29.29
C VAL A 204 17.90 -21.72 30.26
N ILE A 205 17.22 -22.84 30.01
CA ILE A 205 16.16 -23.35 30.88
C ILE A 205 16.81 -24.25 31.94
N ASN A 206 16.82 -23.81 33.19
CA ASN A 206 17.43 -24.58 34.28
C ASN A 206 16.44 -25.60 34.85
N ASP A 207 16.93 -26.78 35.24
CA ASP A 207 16.15 -27.80 35.96
C ASP A 207 15.51 -27.19 37.23
N ASN A 208 14.19 -27.31 37.36
CA ASN A 208 13.37 -26.79 38.47
C ASN A 208 13.18 -25.26 38.54
N ALA A 209 13.56 -24.49 37.50
CA ALA A 209 13.28 -23.06 37.45
C ALA A 209 11.87 -22.76 36.89
N VAL A 210 11.18 -21.77 37.45
CA VAL A 210 9.89 -21.24 36.95
C VAL A 210 10.11 -20.35 35.71
N GLY A 211 11.33 -20.31 35.14
CA GLY A 211 11.68 -19.43 34.04
C GLY A 211 13.08 -19.73 33.48
N PHE A 212 13.66 -18.76 32.77
CA PHE A 212 14.91 -18.93 32.04
C PHE A 212 15.99 -17.98 32.53
N GLY A 213 17.25 -18.43 32.46
CA GLY A 213 18.42 -17.59 32.69
C GLY A 213 19.02 -17.11 31.39
N LEU A 214 19.45 -15.84 31.34
CA LEU A 214 20.18 -15.30 30.21
C LEU A 214 21.70 -15.43 30.40
N GLN A 215 22.39 -15.96 29.39
CA GLN A 215 23.85 -15.93 29.29
C GLN A 215 24.27 -14.99 28.16
N GLY A 216 25.44 -14.35 28.30
CA GLY A 216 25.87 -13.30 27.38
C GLY A 216 25.11 -11.98 27.62
N SER A 217 25.14 -11.09 26.63
CA SER A 217 24.44 -9.80 26.75
C SER A 217 23.84 -9.35 25.43
N LEU A 218 22.68 -8.72 25.49
CA LEU A 218 22.13 -7.91 24.43
C LEU A 218 22.09 -6.46 24.89
N GLN A 219 22.78 -5.58 24.17
CA GLN A 219 22.79 -4.16 24.44
C GLN A 219 21.93 -3.44 23.40
N VAL A 220 21.10 -2.48 23.83
CA VAL A 220 20.42 -1.52 22.94
C VAL A 220 21.08 -0.19 23.13
N ASN A 221 21.46 0.43 22.01
CA ASN A 221 21.75 1.85 21.96
C ASN A 221 20.64 2.52 21.16
N SER A 222 20.00 3.52 21.76
CA SER A 222 18.98 4.31 21.09
C SER A 222 19.28 5.80 21.20
N ALA A 223 18.68 6.56 20.28
CA ALA A 223 18.74 8.01 20.27
C ALA A 223 17.40 8.57 19.77
N GLY A 224 16.82 9.54 20.47
CA GLY A 224 15.66 10.31 19.99
C GLY A 224 14.38 9.51 19.76
N ILE A 225 14.13 8.48 20.58
CA ILE A 225 12.98 7.57 20.43
C ILE A 225 11.73 8.02 21.19
N GLU A 226 11.85 9.06 22.02
CA GLU A 226 10.77 9.55 22.90
C GLU A 226 9.45 9.82 22.14
N PRO A 227 9.44 10.39 20.91
CA PRO A 227 8.19 10.61 20.17
C PRO A 227 7.41 9.33 19.83
N TYR A 228 8.07 8.17 19.86
CA TYR A 228 7.45 6.86 19.61
C TYR A 228 6.95 6.17 20.88
N LEU A 229 7.44 6.60 22.06
CA LEU A 229 7.11 6.03 23.36
C LEU A 229 6.09 6.90 24.10
N ASP A 230 6.35 8.20 24.19
CA ASP A 230 5.61 9.15 25.02
C ASP A 230 4.53 9.93 24.24
N GLY A 231 4.47 9.71 22.92
CA GLY A 231 3.57 10.40 22.00
C GLY A 231 4.26 11.49 21.17
N PHE A 232 3.64 11.83 20.04
CA PHE A 232 4.22 12.73 19.04
C PHE A 232 4.04 14.22 19.42
N ASP A 233 5.15 14.93 19.71
CA ASP A 233 5.21 16.38 19.75
C ASP A 233 5.72 16.94 18.41
N GLY A 234 4.83 17.56 17.63
CA GLY A 234 5.16 18.12 16.34
C GLY A 234 6.19 19.25 16.39
N ASN A 235 6.23 20.06 17.45
CA ASN A 235 7.19 21.17 17.52
C ASN A 235 8.63 20.67 17.74
N ASP A 236 8.82 19.67 18.60
CA ASP A 236 10.15 19.08 18.82
C ASP A 236 10.65 18.34 17.56
N TYR A 237 9.74 17.70 16.84
CA TYR A 237 10.01 16.97 15.60
C TYR A 237 10.46 17.85 14.42
N PHE A 238 9.92 19.07 14.27
CA PHE A 238 10.24 19.94 13.12
C PHE A 238 11.38 20.93 13.35
N LEU A 239 11.66 21.36 14.59
CA LEU A 239 12.51 22.53 14.85
C LEU A 239 13.87 22.23 15.51
N HIS A 240 14.10 21.02 16.04
CA HIS A 240 15.33 20.71 16.78
C HIS A 240 16.11 19.53 16.17
N PRO A 241 16.92 19.74 15.11
CA PRO A 241 17.84 18.71 14.64
C PRO A 241 18.97 18.51 15.67
N ARG A 242 18.76 17.60 16.62
CA ARG A 242 19.70 17.34 17.74
C ARG A 242 20.84 16.40 17.36
N ASN A 243 20.57 15.46 16.46
CA ASN A 243 21.54 14.54 15.89
C ASN A 243 21.76 14.89 14.42
N SER A 244 23.00 14.79 13.93
CA SER A 244 23.31 15.26 12.57
C SER A 244 24.38 14.47 11.84
N GLY A 245 24.31 14.52 10.51
CA GLY A 245 25.17 13.79 9.61
C GLY A 245 25.44 14.54 8.31
N LEU A 246 26.37 13.98 7.53
CA LEU A 246 26.67 14.43 6.17
C LEU A 246 26.74 13.23 5.25
N ALA A 247 26.25 13.41 4.02
CA ALA A 247 26.42 12.44 2.95
C ALA A 247 26.81 13.12 1.64
N PHE A 248 27.54 12.37 0.82
CA PHE A 248 27.98 12.78 -0.49
C PHE A 248 27.54 11.77 -1.54
N GLY A 249 27.37 12.26 -2.76
CA GLY A 249 27.16 11.44 -3.93
C GLY A 249 27.77 12.08 -5.16
N ALA A 250 28.05 11.25 -6.15
CA ALA A 250 28.58 11.66 -7.43
C ALA A 250 28.01 10.76 -8.53
N GLY A 251 27.94 11.30 -9.74
CA GLY A 251 27.55 10.54 -10.92
C GLY A 251 28.18 11.10 -12.19
N ALA A 252 28.21 10.26 -13.22
CA ALA A 252 28.60 10.64 -14.57
C ALA A 252 27.75 9.92 -15.60
N LYS A 253 27.54 10.57 -16.75
CA LYS A 253 26.87 10.04 -17.93
C LYS A 253 27.68 10.36 -19.17
N LEU A 254 27.89 9.36 -20.02
CA LEU A 254 28.64 9.43 -21.26
C LEU A 254 27.81 8.85 -22.40
N ALA A 255 27.39 9.68 -23.35
CA ALA A 255 26.83 9.24 -24.62
C ALA A 255 27.93 8.88 -25.63
N VAL A 256 27.83 7.68 -26.18
CA VAL A 256 28.67 7.13 -27.25
C VAL A 256 27.78 6.65 -28.40
N LEU A 257 28.41 6.23 -29.52
CA LEU A 257 27.71 5.75 -30.72
C LEU A 257 26.67 6.77 -31.22
N ASP A 258 27.10 8.00 -31.49
CA ASP A 258 26.23 9.10 -31.93
C ASP A 258 24.98 9.29 -31.04
N GLN A 259 25.19 9.19 -29.71
CA GLN A 259 24.16 9.30 -28.67
C GLN A 259 23.17 8.13 -28.60
N GLN A 260 23.35 7.07 -29.39
CA GLN A 260 22.53 5.87 -29.28
C GLN A 260 22.78 5.08 -28.00
N LEU A 261 23.96 5.18 -27.38
CA LEU A 261 24.28 4.47 -26.15
C LEU A 261 24.72 5.44 -25.05
N GLU A 262 23.97 5.52 -23.95
CA GLU A 262 24.33 6.27 -22.75
C GLU A 262 24.93 5.32 -21.71
N LEU A 263 26.21 5.46 -21.41
CA LEU A 263 26.85 4.83 -20.27
C LEU A 263 26.72 5.74 -19.04
N SER A 264 26.50 5.17 -17.86
CA SER A 264 26.35 5.93 -16.63
C SER A 264 26.97 5.23 -15.44
N MET A 265 27.42 6.00 -14.47
CA MET A 265 27.81 5.49 -13.16
C MET A 265 27.39 6.46 -12.06
N SER A 266 27.08 5.95 -10.88
CA SER A 266 26.86 6.79 -9.69
C SER A 266 27.24 6.08 -8.40
N ALA A 267 27.61 6.87 -7.39
CA ALA A 267 27.80 6.47 -6.02
C ALA A 267 27.06 7.45 -5.12
N ILE A 268 26.17 6.96 -4.26
CA ILE A 268 25.30 7.80 -3.42
C ILE A 268 25.25 7.26 -1.98
N ASN A 269 24.72 8.09 -1.07
CA ASN A 269 24.62 7.81 0.36
C ASN A 269 25.99 7.51 1.02
N LEU A 270 27.07 8.15 0.56
CA LEU A 270 28.40 8.02 1.17
C LEU A 270 28.48 8.97 2.36
N GLY A 271 28.15 8.47 3.56
CA GLY A 271 28.02 9.34 4.72
C GLY A 271 27.71 8.62 6.02
N PHE A 272 27.49 9.41 7.06
CA PHE A 272 27.14 8.93 8.39
C PHE A 272 26.30 9.96 9.14
N ILE A 273 25.57 9.49 10.15
CA ILE A 273 24.88 10.28 11.17
C ILE A 273 25.65 10.09 12.48
N SER A 274 25.85 11.19 13.21
CA SER A 274 26.39 11.17 14.58
C SER A 274 25.25 11.42 15.57
N TRP A 275 25.09 10.48 16.49
CA TRP A 275 24.11 10.52 17.57
C TRP A 275 24.81 10.99 18.84
N LYS A 276 24.36 12.12 19.38
CA LYS A 276 24.98 12.83 20.51
C LYS A 276 23.98 13.28 21.58
N GLU A 277 22.70 13.27 21.26
CA GLU A 277 21.62 13.84 22.07
C GLU A 277 20.50 12.81 22.25
N LYS A 278 19.82 12.87 23.41
CA LYS A 278 18.74 11.95 23.79
C LYS A 278 19.16 10.48 23.67
N LEU A 279 20.34 10.17 24.21
CA LEU A 279 20.97 8.85 24.09
C LEU A 279 20.59 7.96 25.27
N ASN A 280 20.08 6.76 24.97
CA ASN A 280 19.83 5.74 25.99
C ASN A 280 20.62 4.48 25.65
N ARG A 281 21.17 3.84 26.69
CA ARG A 281 21.81 2.54 26.60
C ARG A 281 21.24 1.64 27.67
N SER A 282 20.87 0.44 27.24
CA SER A 282 20.33 -0.58 28.12
C SER A 282 21.01 -1.89 27.79
N THR A 283 21.35 -2.69 28.80
CA THR A 283 22.00 -3.99 28.61
C THR A 283 21.22 -5.06 29.34
N LEU A 284 20.70 -6.02 28.59
CA LEU A 284 20.08 -7.23 29.09
C LEU A 284 21.16 -8.30 29.25
N SER A 285 21.44 -8.72 30.49
CA SER A 285 22.46 -9.75 30.78
C SER A 285 22.26 -10.36 32.17
N ASN A 286 22.54 -11.65 32.32
CA ASN A 286 22.53 -12.37 33.61
C ASN A 286 21.22 -12.23 34.42
N GLU A 287 20.09 -11.94 33.77
CA GLU A 287 18.79 -11.88 34.44
C GLU A 287 18.12 -13.26 34.44
N LEU A 288 17.52 -13.61 35.58
CA LEU A 288 16.58 -14.70 35.70
C LEU A 288 15.19 -14.13 35.47
N VAL A 289 14.53 -14.53 34.39
CA VAL A 289 13.19 -14.07 34.04
C VAL A 289 12.21 -15.18 34.38
N SER A 290 11.29 -14.91 35.30
CA SER A 290 10.45 -15.94 35.93
C SER A 290 9.05 -16.10 35.30
N SER A 291 8.69 -15.28 34.32
CA SER A 291 7.46 -15.45 33.51
C SER A 291 7.45 -14.61 32.22
N GLN A 292 6.52 -14.93 31.31
CA GLN A 292 6.21 -14.15 30.10
C GLN A 292 5.94 -12.69 30.35
N LYS A 293 5.13 -12.40 31.38
CA LYS A 293 4.80 -11.03 31.75
C LYS A 293 6.05 -10.25 32.16
N GLU A 294 7.01 -10.90 32.80
CA GLU A 294 8.28 -10.28 33.16
C GLU A 294 9.17 -10.09 31.93
N PHE A 295 9.23 -11.04 30.99
CA PHE A 295 10.03 -10.86 29.78
C PHE A 295 9.55 -9.68 28.93
N SER A 296 8.24 -9.57 28.68
CA SER A 296 7.67 -8.44 27.94
C SER A 296 7.93 -7.10 28.64
N GLN A 297 7.75 -7.07 29.97
CA GLN A 297 8.02 -5.87 30.77
C GLN A 297 9.51 -5.50 30.80
N VAL A 298 10.40 -6.49 30.83
CA VAL A 298 11.86 -6.30 30.74
C VAL A 298 12.21 -5.69 29.38
N ILE A 299 11.64 -6.19 28.27
CA ILE A 299 11.87 -5.63 26.94
C ILE A 299 11.31 -4.20 26.82
N GLU A 300 10.10 -3.94 27.30
CA GLU A 300 9.50 -2.59 27.30
C GLU A 300 10.34 -1.60 28.11
N HIS A 301 10.72 -1.97 29.33
CA HIS A 301 11.56 -1.15 30.21
C HIS A 301 12.98 -0.95 29.65
N TRP A 302 13.51 -1.96 28.96
CA TRP A 302 14.83 -1.92 28.33
C TRP A 302 14.89 -1.00 27.10
N ILE A 303 13.79 -0.85 26.36
CA ILE A 303 13.69 0.10 25.25
C ILE A 303 13.67 1.55 25.77
N ASP A 304 13.00 1.82 26.89
CA ASP A 304 12.93 3.14 27.52
C ASP A 304 14.32 3.57 28.01
N GLY A 305 15.04 2.65 28.68
CA GLY A 305 16.44 2.81 29.08
C GLY A 305 16.72 3.93 30.10
N ASP A 306 17.94 3.99 30.62
CA ASP A 306 18.34 5.09 31.53
C ASP A 306 18.77 6.33 30.72
N PRO A 307 18.08 7.48 30.84
CA PRO A 307 18.40 8.67 30.05
C PRO A 307 19.82 9.17 30.32
N GLY A 308 20.64 9.29 29.27
CA GLY A 308 22.02 9.80 29.36
C GLY A 308 23.08 8.76 29.76
N SER A 309 22.74 7.47 29.81
CA SER A 309 23.69 6.38 30.08
C SER A 309 24.57 5.98 28.88
N ALA A 310 24.17 6.42 27.67
CA ALA A 310 24.82 6.05 26.41
C ALA A 310 25.92 7.03 25.98
N GLU A 311 26.99 6.47 25.40
CA GLU A 311 28.00 7.26 24.70
C GLU A 311 27.54 7.63 23.29
N ALA A 312 28.03 8.78 22.79
CA ALA A 312 27.80 9.19 21.41
C ALA A 312 28.28 8.12 20.42
N PHE A 313 27.44 7.78 19.44
CA PHE A 313 27.74 6.76 18.43
C PHE A 313 27.49 7.27 17.02
N LYS A 314 27.91 6.47 16.03
CA LYS A 314 27.74 6.79 14.60
C LYS A 314 27.05 5.66 13.88
N SER A 315 26.12 6.04 13.00
CA SER A 315 25.50 5.14 12.03
C SER A 315 25.95 5.55 10.64
N THR A 316 26.54 4.63 9.87
CA THR A 316 26.84 4.84 8.45
C THR A 316 25.56 4.74 7.62
N LEU A 317 25.39 5.57 6.61
CA LEU A 317 24.31 5.37 5.65
C LEU A 317 24.63 4.17 4.76
N GLN A 318 23.59 3.56 4.17
CA GLN A 318 23.76 2.45 3.24
C GLN A 318 24.29 2.96 1.89
N PRO A 319 25.57 2.73 1.54
CA PRO A 319 26.12 3.16 0.26
C PRO A 319 25.44 2.41 -0.88
N ARG A 320 25.21 3.11 -2.00
CA ARG A 320 24.73 2.48 -3.24
C ARG A 320 25.61 2.89 -4.40
N PHE A 321 25.97 1.92 -5.23
CA PHE A 321 26.77 2.10 -6.43
C PHE A 321 25.99 1.57 -7.64
N PHE A 322 26.09 2.28 -8.75
CA PHE A 322 25.43 1.93 -9.99
C PHE A 322 26.38 2.07 -11.17
N LEU A 323 26.25 1.13 -12.11
CA LEU A 323 26.86 1.17 -13.43
C LEU A 323 25.79 0.78 -14.44
N GLY A 324 25.40 1.70 -15.32
CA GLY A 324 24.31 1.48 -16.27
C GLY A 324 24.71 1.74 -17.71
N GLY A 325 24.02 1.10 -18.64
CA GLY A 325 24.06 1.38 -20.07
C GLY A 325 22.64 1.46 -20.61
N ASN A 326 22.29 2.50 -21.36
CA ASN A 326 20.98 2.68 -21.96
C ASN A 326 21.10 2.85 -23.47
N TYR A 327 20.56 1.90 -24.23
CA TYR A 327 20.57 1.93 -25.68
C TYR A 327 19.24 2.50 -26.22
N HIS A 328 19.33 3.62 -26.91
CA HIS A 328 18.21 4.29 -27.56
C HIS A 328 17.91 3.63 -28.91
N LEU A 329 16.68 3.14 -29.04
CA LEU A 329 16.19 2.54 -30.28
C LEU A 329 15.59 3.63 -31.18
N PRO A 330 15.41 3.38 -32.48
CA PRO A 330 14.60 4.25 -33.32
C PRO A 330 13.20 4.46 -32.71
N GLY A 331 12.77 5.72 -32.64
CA GLY A 331 11.53 6.12 -31.94
C GLY A 331 11.73 6.38 -30.44
N PRO A 332 10.63 6.53 -29.68
CA PRO A 332 10.68 6.94 -28.27
C PRO A 332 10.90 5.75 -27.32
N HIS A 333 11.87 4.88 -27.64
CA HIS A 333 12.13 3.63 -26.91
C HIS A 333 13.60 3.50 -26.50
N SER A 334 13.85 2.82 -25.38
CA SER A 334 15.21 2.45 -24.99
C SER A 334 15.26 1.16 -24.18
N ILE A 335 16.39 0.47 -24.27
CA ILE A 335 16.71 -0.71 -23.48
C ILE A 335 17.86 -0.36 -22.54
N GLY A 336 17.61 -0.46 -21.24
CA GLY A 336 18.59 -0.19 -20.20
C GLY A 336 19.11 -1.46 -19.56
N LEU A 337 20.40 -1.50 -19.25
CA LEU A 337 21.04 -2.51 -18.41
C LEU A 337 21.67 -1.80 -17.22
N LEU A 338 21.42 -2.28 -16.01
CA LEU A 338 21.91 -1.67 -14.77
C LEU A 338 22.54 -2.73 -13.88
N LEU A 339 23.78 -2.50 -13.50
CA LEU A 339 24.46 -3.20 -12.41
C LEU A 339 24.40 -2.30 -11.16
N GLY A 340 23.68 -2.73 -10.14
CA GLY A 340 23.64 -2.08 -8.84
C GLY A 340 24.44 -2.85 -7.80
N ALA A 341 24.97 -2.16 -6.80
CA ALA A 341 25.60 -2.79 -5.64
C ALA A 341 25.33 -2.03 -4.35
N MET A 342 25.01 -2.76 -3.30
CA MET A 342 24.80 -2.24 -1.95
C MET A 342 25.71 -2.99 -0.98
N PRO A 343 26.95 -2.51 -0.74
CA PRO A 343 27.90 -3.21 0.12
C PRO A 343 27.51 -3.11 1.59
N VAL A 344 27.73 -4.20 2.34
CA VAL A 344 27.36 -4.33 3.76
C VAL A 344 28.41 -5.15 4.47
N GLN A 345 29.09 -4.59 5.47
CA GLN A 345 30.15 -5.28 6.22
C GLN A 345 31.17 -6.03 5.33
N GLY A 346 31.52 -5.47 4.17
CA GLY A 346 32.45 -6.09 3.21
C GLY A 346 31.84 -7.12 2.26
N ALA A 347 30.58 -7.55 2.46
CA ALA A 347 29.84 -8.34 1.48
C ALA A 347 29.35 -7.43 0.34
N PHE A 348 29.74 -7.76 -0.88
CA PHE A 348 29.30 -7.08 -2.09
C PHE A 348 28.05 -7.79 -2.63
N ASN A 349 26.89 -7.13 -2.58
CA ASN A 349 25.61 -7.67 -3.06
C ASN A 349 25.24 -7.02 -4.40
N PRO A 350 25.68 -7.59 -5.55
CA PRO A 350 25.34 -7.06 -6.85
C PRO A 350 23.92 -7.44 -7.24
N ASN A 351 23.29 -6.59 -8.05
CA ASN A 351 22.07 -6.89 -8.79
C ASN A 351 22.27 -6.52 -10.26
N LEU A 352 21.56 -7.23 -11.12
CA LEU A 352 21.51 -6.95 -12.55
C LEU A 352 20.05 -6.68 -12.92
N THR A 353 19.79 -5.55 -13.57
CA THR A 353 18.46 -5.18 -14.04
C THR A 353 18.47 -4.87 -15.52
N LEU A 354 17.59 -5.50 -16.28
CA LEU A 354 17.27 -5.16 -17.66
C LEU A 354 15.97 -4.35 -17.65
N THR A 355 15.92 -3.23 -18.37
CA THR A 355 14.71 -2.41 -18.50
C THR A 355 14.39 -2.15 -19.96
N TYR A 356 13.11 -2.05 -20.26
CA TYR A 356 12.60 -1.49 -21.50
C TYR A 356 11.73 -0.28 -21.17
N ASN A 357 12.06 0.87 -21.74
CA ASN A 357 11.36 2.12 -21.52
C ASN A 357 10.72 2.55 -22.84
N ALA A 358 9.44 2.89 -22.81
CA ALA A 358 8.68 3.38 -23.95
C ALA A 358 7.90 4.63 -23.55
N ARG A 359 8.04 5.72 -24.31
CA ARG A 359 7.10 6.82 -24.24
C ARG A 359 6.03 6.60 -25.32
N VAL A 360 4.89 6.09 -24.88
CA VAL A 360 3.77 5.71 -25.73
C VAL A 360 3.09 6.95 -26.32
N SER A 361 3.02 8.04 -25.55
CA SER A 361 2.55 9.35 -26.01
C SER A 361 3.28 10.47 -25.27
N ASP A 362 3.08 11.73 -25.67
CA ASP A 362 3.69 12.89 -25.00
C ASP A 362 3.26 13.03 -23.52
N TRP A 363 2.12 12.46 -23.16
CA TRP A 363 1.55 12.47 -21.82
C TRP A 363 1.65 11.12 -21.11
N PHE A 364 2.13 10.05 -21.75
CA PHE A 364 2.16 8.70 -21.16
C PHE A 364 3.47 7.96 -21.43
N GLY A 365 4.17 7.61 -20.34
CA GLY A 365 5.37 6.78 -20.34
C GLY A 365 5.12 5.43 -19.66
N VAL A 366 5.78 4.39 -20.14
CA VAL A 366 5.77 3.04 -19.57
C VAL A 366 7.21 2.54 -19.47
N THR A 367 7.50 1.84 -18.39
CA THR A 367 8.75 1.11 -18.20
C THR A 367 8.47 -0.27 -17.66
N THR A 368 9.19 -1.27 -18.13
CA THR A 368 9.18 -2.61 -17.55
C THR A 368 10.61 -3.04 -17.27
N GLY A 369 10.80 -3.73 -16.16
CA GLY A 369 12.08 -4.16 -15.66
C GLY A 369 12.10 -5.63 -15.35
N TYR A 370 13.27 -6.24 -15.45
CA TYR A 370 13.54 -7.56 -14.92
C TYR A 370 14.86 -7.52 -14.15
N SER A 371 14.78 -7.80 -12.86
CA SER A 371 15.91 -7.72 -11.94
C SER A 371 16.27 -9.10 -11.41
N MET A 372 17.57 -9.37 -11.34
CA MET A 372 18.15 -10.55 -10.72
C MET A 372 19.11 -10.14 -9.61
N ALA A 373 18.97 -10.72 -8.42
CA ALA A 373 19.99 -10.66 -7.37
C ALA A 373 19.98 -11.96 -6.56
N ASN A 374 21.16 -12.59 -6.39
CA ASN A 374 21.37 -13.80 -5.58
C ASN A 374 20.35 -14.92 -5.81
N GLY A 375 19.99 -15.19 -7.07
CA GLY A 375 19.04 -16.24 -7.45
C GLY A 375 17.56 -15.85 -7.36
N ASN A 376 17.25 -14.65 -6.87
CA ASN A 376 15.90 -14.11 -6.86
C ASN A 376 15.64 -13.24 -8.10
N HIS A 377 14.42 -13.37 -8.62
CA HIS A 377 13.99 -12.80 -9.89
C HIS A 377 12.75 -11.94 -9.66
N ASN A 378 12.80 -10.68 -10.07
CA ASN A 378 11.70 -9.74 -9.90
C ASN A 378 11.33 -9.11 -11.24
N PHE A 379 10.02 -8.93 -11.45
CA PHE A 379 9.47 -8.27 -12.63
C PHE A 379 8.92 -6.91 -12.21
N GLY A 380 9.52 -5.85 -12.75
CA GLY A 380 9.12 -4.47 -12.53
C GLY A 380 8.20 -3.94 -13.62
N LEU A 381 7.31 -3.04 -13.24
CA LEU A 381 6.48 -2.24 -14.14
C LEU A 381 6.33 -0.85 -13.52
N GLY A 382 6.38 0.16 -14.37
CA GLY A 382 6.04 1.51 -13.99
C GLY A 382 5.44 2.27 -15.15
N PHE A 383 4.73 3.33 -14.81
CA PHE A 383 4.19 4.25 -15.79
C PHE A 383 4.17 5.67 -15.22
N SER A 384 4.17 6.64 -16.14
CA SER A 384 4.03 8.05 -15.80
C SER A 384 3.01 8.73 -16.70
N ILE A 385 2.23 9.64 -16.11
CA ILE A 385 1.21 10.45 -16.77
C ILE A 385 1.59 11.91 -16.60
N ASN A 386 1.78 12.63 -17.70
CA ASN A 386 2.11 14.05 -17.73
C ASN A 386 0.89 14.83 -18.26
N ALA A 387 0.02 15.28 -17.36
CA ALA A 387 -1.15 16.09 -17.67
C ALA A 387 -0.80 17.59 -17.57
N GLY A 388 -0.17 18.13 -18.61
CA GLY A 388 0.33 19.50 -18.61
C GLY A 388 1.42 19.67 -17.54
N PRO A 389 1.27 20.59 -16.56
CA PRO A 389 2.26 20.75 -15.51
C PRO A 389 2.20 19.67 -14.43
N ILE A 390 1.17 18.84 -14.38
CA ILE A 390 1.02 17.81 -13.34
C ILE A 390 1.55 16.49 -13.88
N GLN A 391 2.54 15.94 -13.21
CA GLN A 391 3.11 14.64 -13.51
C GLN A 391 2.78 13.68 -12.37
N TRP A 392 2.15 12.55 -12.67
CA TRP A 392 1.97 11.46 -11.72
C TRP A 392 2.70 10.22 -12.22
N TYR A 393 3.28 9.44 -11.32
CA TYR A 393 3.89 8.17 -11.67
C TYR A 393 3.61 7.11 -10.61
N LEU A 394 3.61 5.86 -11.05
CA LEU A 394 3.56 4.67 -10.20
C LEU A 394 4.56 3.66 -10.75
N LEU A 395 5.34 3.04 -9.89
CA LEU A 395 6.28 1.98 -10.25
C LEU A 395 6.38 0.95 -9.13
N SER A 396 6.72 -0.27 -9.53
CA SER A 396 7.10 -1.35 -8.63
C SER A 396 8.21 -2.14 -9.29
N ASP A 397 9.24 -2.50 -8.52
CA ASP A 397 10.28 -3.42 -8.98
C ASP A 397 9.86 -4.90 -8.89
N ASN A 398 8.76 -5.22 -8.19
CA ASN A 398 8.23 -6.58 -8.06
C ASN A 398 6.70 -6.60 -8.13
N VAL A 399 6.16 -6.43 -9.33
CA VAL A 399 4.71 -6.40 -9.59
C VAL A 399 3.99 -7.68 -9.13
N PRO A 400 4.53 -8.90 -9.34
CA PRO A 400 3.89 -10.11 -8.80
C PRO A 400 3.58 -10.00 -7.31
N SER A 401 4.44 -9.36 -6.52
CA SER A 401 4.24 -9.18 -5.07
C SER A 401 3.04 -8.34 -4.68
N LEU A 402 2.46 -7.57 -5.61
CA LEU A 402 1.25 -6.77 -5.36
C LEU A 402 -0.03 -7.61 -5.45
N PHE A 403 0.07 -8.80 -6.03
CA PHE A 403 -1.05 -9.71 -6.27
C PHE A 403 -0.89 -11.06 -5.55
N THR A 404 0.32 -11.36 -5.06
CA THR A 404 0.57 -12.54 -4.23
C THR A 404 1.13 -12.14 -2.87
N SER A 405 0.51 -12.67 -1.84
CA SER A 405 0.91 -12.50 -0.45
C SER A 405 1.98 -13.51 -0.02
N SER A 406 2.36 -14.45 -0.91
CA SER A 406 3.53 -15.32 -0.80
C SER A 406 4.86 -14.61 -1.11
N ALA A 407 4.83 -13.31 -1.45
CA ALA A 407 6.02 -12.59 -1.85
C ALA A 407 6.94 -12.24 -0.67
N GLN A 408 8.23 -12.49 -0.88
CA GLN A 408 9.32 -12.23 0.06
C GLN A 408 9.99 -10.86 -0.13
N TYR A 409 9.57 -10.12 -1.16
CA TYR A 409 10.04 -8.78 -1.48
C TYR A 409 8.93 -8.00 -2.17
N THR A 410 8.65 -6.80 -1.68
CA THR A 410 7.71 -5.86 -2.29
C THR A 410 8.36 -4.50 -2.31
N GLN A 411 8.20 -3.79 -3.43
CA GLN A 411 8.61 -2.41 -3.56
C GLN A 411 7.57 -1.68 -4.40
N VAL A 412 7.12 -0.52 -3.93
CA VAL A 412 6.22 0.36 -4.67
C VAL A 412 6.68 1.79 -4.46
N SER A 413 6.72 2.58 -5.53
CA SER A 413 6.83 4.03 -5.44
C SER A 413 5.76 4.71 -6.27
N THR A 414 5.20 5.79 -5.74
CA THR A 414 4.28 6.68 -6.45
C THR A 414 4.62 8.13 -6.14
N GLY A 415 4.22 9.05 -7.01
CA GLY A 415 4.42 10.46 -6.73
C GLY A 415 3.73 11.40 -7.71
N ILE A 416 3.33 12.57 -7.21
CA ILE A 416 2.79 13.69 -8.01
C ILE A 416 3.78 14.85 -7.98
N ASN A 417 4.35 15.21 -9.13
CA ASN A 417 5.22 16.37 -9.29
C ASN A 417 4.53 17.48 -10.09
N LEU A 418 4.97 18.71 -9.91
CA LEU A 418 4.72 19.77 -10.88
C LEU A 418 5.94 19.89 -11.79
N THR A 419 5.80 19.68 -13.10
CA THR A 419 6.89 19.70 -14.08
C THR A 419 6.62 20.70 -15.19
N PHE A 420 7.59 21.55 -15.51
CA PHE A 420 7.46 22.60 -16.52
C PHE A 420 8.60 22.54 -17.54
N GLY A 421 8.30 22.94 -18.77
CA GLY A 421 9.27 22.97 -19.87
C GLY A 421 9.80 21.59 -20.24
N CYS A 422 8.93 20.58 -20.25
CA CYS A 422 9.25 19.24 -20.74
C CYS A 422 9.71 19.32 -22.21
N MET A 423 10.81 18.64 -22.53
CA MET A 423 11.36 18.64 -23.89
C MET A 423 10.49 17.86 -24.88
N ASP A 424 10.38 18.35 -26.11
CA ASP A 424 9.60 17.74 -27.19
C ASP A 424 10.08 16.35 -27.62
N ARG A 425 9.11 15.56 -28.10
CA ARG A 425 9.16 14.17 -28.59
C ARG A 425 10.35 13.80 -29.48
N ASP A 426 10.80 14.72 -30.34
CA ASP A 426 11.86 14.45 -31.34
C ASP A 426 13.28 14.79 -30.85
N LYS A 427 13.40 15.47 -29.71
CA LYS A 427 14.69 15.91 -29.14
C LYS A 427 15.18 15.03 -28.00
N GLU A 428 14.40 14.03 -27.57
CA GLU A 428 14.82 13.10 -26.53
C GLU A 428 15.76 11.99 -26.99
N SER A 429 15.77 11.65 -28.28
CA SER A 429 16.84 10.84 -28.89
C SER A 429 18.17 11.59 -28.93
N LEU A 430 18.13 12.90 -28.68
CA LEU A 430 19.25 13.82 -28.65
C LEU A 430 19.34 14.45 -27.25
N ARG A 431 19.60 13.62 -26.21
CA ARG A 431 19.62 13.98 -24.76
C ARG A 431 20.64 15.05 -24.33
N PHE A 432 21.09 15.85 -25.28
CA PHE A 432 22.31 16.60 -25.25
C PHE A 432 22.27 17.86 -26.13
N VAL A 433 21.14 18.10 -26.82
CA VAL A 433 20.96 19.33 -27.59
C VAL A 433 20.57 20.46 -26.63
N PHE A 434 21.44 21.46 -26.60
CA PHE A 434 21.20 22.70 -25.88
C PHE A 434 19.84 23.26 -26.27
N PRO A 435 18.96 23.60 -25.32
CA PRO A 435 17.87 24.48 -25.67
C PRO A 435 18.47 25.83 -26.06
N GLU A 436 18.30 26.22 -27.31
CA GLU A 436 18.40 27.64 -27.66
C GLU A 436 17.43 28.41 -26.75
N PRO A 437 17.82 29.59 -26.25
CA PRO A 437 16.92 30.41 -25.45
C PRO A 437 15.61 30.63 -26.22
N PRO A 438 14.46 30.66 -25.54
CA PRO A 438 13.21 31.00 -26.21
C PRO A 438 13.39 32.34 -26.91
N GLU A 439 13.05 32.40 -28.20
CA GLU A 439 12.96 33.68 -28.89
C GLU A 439 12.01 34.57 -28.09
N PRO A 440 12.34 35.85 -27.87
CA PRO A 440 11.44 36.75 -27.18
C PRO A 440 10.15 36.86 -28.00
N HIS A 441 9.09 36.19 -27.55
CA HIS A 441 7.76 36.36 -28.09
C HIS A 441 7.33 37.82 -27.87
N SER A 442 7.34 38.59 -28.94
CA SER A 442 6.85 39.95 -29.00
C SER A 442 5.31 39.97 -28.97
N HIS A 443 4.69 39.70 -27.82
CA HIS A 443 3.28 40.01 -27.61
C HIS A 443 2.99 40.50 -26.19
N MET A 444 3.00 41.83 -26.08
CA MET A 444 2.00 42.66 -25.41
C MET A 444 1.60 42.28 -23.97
N PHE A 445 2.32 42.82 -23.00
CA PHE A 445 1.74 43.19 -21.70
C PHE A 445 2.00 44.69 -21.45
N PRO A 446 1.05 45.42 -20.85
CA PRO A 446 1.17 46.86 -20.65
C PRO A 446 2.16 47.19 -19.53
N ASP A 447 3.03 48.15 -19.80
CA ASP A 447 3.92 48.78 -18.85
C ASP A 447 3.16 49.31 -17.64
N THR A 448 3.50 48.87 -16.43
CA THR A 448 3.51 49.75 -15.25
C THR A 448 4.40 49.20 -14.14
N LEU A 449 5.18 50.13 -13.58
CA LEU A 449 5.91 50.14 -12.31
C LEU A 449 7.39 49.71 -12.32
N SER A 450 8.19 50.75 -12.56
CA SER A 450 9.52 51.09 -12.04
C SER A 450 9.90 50.47 -10.69
N GLY A 451 11.16 50.04 -10.59
CA GLY A 451 11.87 49.83 -9.33
C GLY A 451 13.23 49.18 -9.55
N ASP A 452 14.28 49.99 -9.45
CA ASP A 452 15.69 49.69 -9.73
C ASP A 452 16.26 48.45 -9.04
N PHE A 453 17.20 47.74 -9.70
CA PHE A 453 18.54 47.41 -9.17
C PHE A 453 19.41 46.76 -10.27
N ILE A 454 20.53 47.40 -10.62
CA ILE A 454 21.64 46.90 -11.46
C ILE A 454 22.82 46.58 -10.51
N PRO A 455 23.65 45.54 -10.73
CA PRO A 455 24.97 45.75 -11.35
C PRO A 455 25.36 44.66 -12.39
N ILE A 456 25.76 45.03 -13.62
CA ILE A 456 27.13 45.28 -14.17
C ILE A 456 27.95 44.00 -14.45
N LEU A 457 28.11 43.69 -15.75
CA LEU A 457 29.36 43.46 -16.54
C LEU A 457 28.95 42.78 -17.88
N ALA A 458 28.91 43.53 -19.00
CA ALA A 458 29.99 43.69 -20.01
C ALA A 458 30.24 42.40 -20.82
N GLU A 459 30.42 42.36 -22.15
CA GLU A 459 30.30 43.27 -23.28
C GLU A 459 30.43 42.35 -24.54
N ASP A 460 29.93 42.78 -25.69
CA ASP A 460 30.27 42.34 -27.06
C ASP A 460 30.02 40.88 -27.54
N ALA A 461 29.10 40.72 -28.49
CA ALA A 461 29.45 40.39 -29.89
C ALA A 461 28.23 40.46 -30.82
N ARG A 462 28.50 40.88 -32.05
CA ARG A 462 27.60 41.39 -33.09
C ARG A 462 27.03 40.30 -34.01
N LEU A 463 25.85 40.62 -34.57
CA LEU A 463 25.38 40.41 -35.97
C LEU A 463 25.44 39.00 -36.61
N HIS A 464 24.28 38.43 -36.97
CA HIS A 464 23.82 38.37 -38.37
C HIS A 464 22.35 37.90 -38.50
N LYS A 465 21.69 38.41 -39.54
CA LYS A 465 20.27 38.28 -39.93
C LYS A 465 20.19 37.65 -41.32
N ALA A 466 19.33 36.64 -41.51
CA ALA A 466 18.67 36.21 -42.77
C ALA A 466 17.74 35.02 -42.40
N ALA A 467 16.40 35.03 -42.49
CA ALA A 467 15.44 35.29 -43.57
C ALA A 467 15.23 34.13 -44.57
N SER A 468 13.94 33.82 -44.81
CA SER A 468 13.29 32.93 -45.81
C SER A 468 13.21 31.43 -45.46
N ASP A 469 12.16 30.66 -45.78
CA ASP A 469 10.81 30.91 -46.27
C ASP A 469 10.00 29.61 -46.08
N SER A 470 8.68 29.75 -45.96
CA SER A 470 7.65 28.70 -45.81
C SER A 470 7.38 27.90 -47.09
N VAL A 471 7.07 26.60 -46.97
CA VAL A 471 6.26 25.86 -47.95
C VAL A 471 5.30 24.89 -47.23
N ILE A 472 4.01 25.07 -47.50
CA ILE A 472 2.90 24.18 -47.14
C ILE A 472 2.61 23.26 -48.32
N VAL A 473 2.44 21.95 -48.08
CA VAL A 473 1.78 21.03 -49.04
C VAL A 473 0.74 20.17 -48.30
N ARG A 474 -0.50 20.21 -48.77
CA ARG A 474 -1.59 19.24 -48.48
C ARG A 474 -1.75 18.27 -49.66
N ARG A 475 -2.04 16.99 -49.39
CA ARG A 475 -2.91 16.05 -50.12
C ARG A 475 -2.91 14.70 -49.37
N SER A 476 -4.01 14.21 -48.79
CA SER A 476 -5.24 13.59 -49.36
C SER A 476 -5.13 12.06 -49.51
N GLN A 477 -5.93 11.37 -48.70
CA GLN A 477 -6.70 10.11 -48.87
C GLN A 477 -6.16 8.95 -49.72
N ILE A 478 -6.18 7.74 -49.14
CA ILE A 478 -6.51 6.45 -49.78
C ILE A 478 -7.36 5.61 -48.80
N GLU A 479 -8.45 5.04 -49.33
CA GLU A 479 -9.48 4.15 -48.74
C GLU A 479 -9.21 2.66 -49.08
N GLU A 480 -9.75 1.76 -48.21
CA GLU A 480 -10.33 0.41 -48.46
C GLU A 480 -9.42 -0.77 -48.93
N GLU A 481 -9.58 -2.06 -48.58
CA GLU A 481 -10.37 -2.90 -47.63
C GLU A 481 -9.80 -4.38 -47.69
N PRO A 482 -10.34 -5.44 -47.02
CA PRO A 482 -9.57 -6.56 -46.44
C PRO A 482 -9.75 -7.95 -47.13
N GLU A 483 -9.05 -8.98 -46.64
CA GLU A 483 -9.34 -10.41 -46.91
C GLU A 483 -9.54 -11.21 -45.60
N ASP A 484 -10.68 -11.92 -45.55
CA ASP A 484 -11.15 -12.88 -44.55
C ASP A 484 -10.56 -14.30 -44.78
N ASP A 485 -10.30 -15.06 -43.69
CA ASP A 485 -10.46 -16.53 -43.66
C ASP A 485 -11.03 -16.97 -42.28
N PRO A 486 -12.08 -17.82 -42.22
CA PRO A 486 -12.94 -17.98 -41.06
C PRO A 486 -12.72 -19.31 -40.31
N ARG A 487 -12.68 -19.26 -38.98
CA ARG A 487 -13.13 -20.38 -38.11
C ARG A 487 -13.84 -19.84 -36.86
N GLN A 488 -15.16 -19.64 -36.99
CA GLN A 488 -16.14 -19.59 -35.89
C GLN A 488 -16.60 -21.04 -35.57
N GLY A 489 -17.09 -21.40 -34.39
CA GLY A 489 -17.37 -20.62 -33.20
C GLY A 489 -18.23 -21.39 -32.19
N GLY A 490 -18.39 -20.79 -31.01
CA GLY A 490 -19.58 -20.87 -30.16
C GLY A 490 -20.06 -19.44 -29.95
N LYS A 491 -21.33 -19.17 -30.28
CA LYS A 491 -21.92 -17.84 -30.54
C LYS A 491 -22.36 -17.15 -29.25
N ILE A 492 -21.87 -15.94 -28.97
CA ILE A 492 -22.36 -15.08 -27.88
C ILE A 492 -23.58 -14.30 -28.37
N ILE A 493 -24.67 -14.32 -27.59
CA ILE A 493 -25.88 -13.51 -27.82
C ILE A 493 -25.51 -12.03 -27.71
N GLY A 494 -25.87 -11.27 -28.75
CA GLY A 494 -25.32 -9.95 -29.08
C GLY A 494 -25.50 -8.88 -28.00
N LYS A 495 -24.49 -8.76 -27.14
CA LYS A 495 -24.29 -7.54 -26.34
C LYS A 495 -23.92 -6.38 -27.27
N PRO A 496 -24.28 -5.14 -26.91
CA PRO A 496 -23.88 -3.96 -27.68
C PRO A 496 -22.36 -3.94 -27.88
N LYS A 497 -21.88 -3.82 -29.12
CA LYS A 497 -20.46 -3.54 -29.39
C LYS A 497 -20.20 -2.06 -29.08
N GLU A 498 -19.21 -1.77 -28.25
CA GLU A 498 -18.90 -0.40 -27.83
C GLU A 498 -18.52 0.52 -28.98
N GLU A 499 -17.97 -0.03 -30.07
CA GLU A 499 -17.30 0.74 -31.11
C GLU A 499 -18.23 1.53 -32.06
N ASP A 500 -19.56 1.37 -32.01
CA ASP A 500 -20.51 2.14 -32.86
C ASP A 500 -21.96 2.17 -32.30
N ALA A 501 -22.19 2.50 -31.01
CA ALA A 501 -23.56 2.48 -30.45
C ALA A 501 -24.28 3.83 -30.44
N VAL A 502 -23.55 4.95 -30.48
CA VAL A 502 -24.15 6.30 -30.47
C VAL A 502 -25.05 6.49 -31.69
N GLY A 503 -26.30 6.90 -31.46
CA GLY A 503 -27.33 7.09 -32.47
C GLY A 503 -28.14 5.84 -32.83
N LYS A 504 -27.84 4.67 -32.24
CA LYS A 504 -28.59 3.42 -32.48
C LYS A 504 -29.65 3.15 -31.41
N GLN A 505 -30.68 2.39 -31.81
CA GLN A 505 -31.80 1.99 -30.95
C GLN A 505 -31.56 0.63 -30.28
N TYR A 506 -32.00 0.52 -29.03
CA TYR A 506 -31.86 -0.65 -28.18
C TYR A 506 -33.16 -0.90 -27.39
N PHE A 507 -33.37 -2.14 -26.98
CA PHE A 507 -34.45 -2.50 -26.05
C PHE A 507 -33.90 -2.80 -24.66
N VAL A 508 -34.61 -2.38 -23.62
CA VAL A 508 -34.31 -2.71 -22.24
C VAL A 508 -34.66 -4.18 -22.01
N ALA A 509 -33.67 -5.03 -21.80
CA ALA A 509 -33.86 -6.47 -21.58
C ALA A 509 -34.49 -6.78 -20.22
N LEU A 510 -34.17 -5.97 -19.21
CA LEU A 510 -34.61 -6.10 -17.82
C LEU A 510 -34.90 -4.71 -17.26
N SER A 511 -36.00 -4.55 -16.53
CA SER A 511 -36.39 -3.25 -15.98
C SER A 511 -35.26 -2.62 -15.16
N THR A 512 -34.92 -1.36 -15.44
CA THR A 512 -33.69 -0.71 -14.95
C THR A 512 -33.92 0.75 -14.51
N GLU A 513 -33.02 1.28 -13.70
CA GLU A 513 -33.02 2.69 -13.26
C GLU A 513 -32.27 3.56 -14.28
N MET A 514 -32.92 4.62 -14.75
CA MET A 514 -32.30 5.72 -15.49
C MET A 514 -31.86 6.80 -14.50
N LYS A 515 -30.58 7.13 -14.52
CA LYS A 515 -29.90 8.01 -13.55
C LYS A 515 -29.56 9.37 -14.15
N ALA A 516 -29.49 10.41 -13.33
CA ALA A 516 -29.18 11.77 -13.80
C ALA A 516 -27.68 11.94 -14.12
N GLN A 517 -26.80 11.14 -13.52
CA GLN A 517 -25.36 11.13 -13.77
C GLN A 517 -24.85 9.67 -13.91
N PRO A 518 -23.68 9.43 -14.52
CA PRO A 518 -23.09 8.10 -14.74
C PRO A 518 -22.52 7.49 -13.44
N ASN A 519 -23.32 7.44 -12.38
CA ASN A 519 -22.99 6.81 -11.10
C ASN A 519 -24.27 6.35 -10.39
N GLY A 520 -24.14 5.27 -9.60
CA GLY A 520 -25.27 4.60 -8.95
C GLY A 520 -25.97 5.40 -7.85
N ASP A 521 -25.29 6.41 -7.31
CA ASP A 521 -25.78 7.25 -6.20
C ASP A 521 -26.49 8.52 -6.69
N SER A 522 -26.54 8.75 -8.00
CA SER A 522 -27.18 9.93 -8.57
C SER A 522 -28.71 9.84 -8.57
N GLU A 523 -29.34 11.01 -8.73
CA GLU A 523 -30.79 11.14 -8.74
C GLU A 523 -31.43 10.26 -9.82
N LEU A 524 -32.52 9.60 -9.45
CA LEU A 524 -33.29 8.77 -10.36
C LEU A 524 -34.13 9.67 -11.28
N VAL A 525 -33.91 9.53 -12.59
CA VAL A 525 -34.68 10.22 -13.64
C VAL A 525 -35.96 9.45 -13.95
N ALA A 526 -35.86 8.13 -14.14
CA ALA A 526 -37.00 7.27 -14.44
C ALA A 526 -36.70 5.79 -14.17
N PHE A 527 -37.74 4.99 -14.00
CA PHE A 527 -37.65 3.53 -14.13
C PHE A 527 -38.05 3.13 -15.55
N LEU A 528 -37.18 2.38 -16.23
CA LEU A 528 -37.45 1.85 -17.56
C LEU A 528 -37.92 0.40 -17.42
N PRO A 529 -39.12 0.03 -17.90
CA PRO A 529 -39.57 -1.35 -17.88
C PRO A 529 -38.81 -2.20 -18.90
N ALA A 530 -38.80 -3.52 -18.70
CA ALA A 530 -38.32 -4.45 -19.71
C ALA A 530 -39.17 -4.31 -20.99
N GLY A 531 -38.52 -4.31 -22.15
CA GLY A 531 -39.09 -4.05 -23.46
C GLY A 531 -39.15 -2.57 -23.86
N ALA A 532 -38.77 -1.62 -22.98
CA ALA A 532 -38.71 -0.21 -23.35
C ALA A 532 -37.64 0.05 -24.42
N GLU A 533 -37.98 0.87 -25.41
CA GLU A 533 -37.05 1.26 -26.49
C GLU A 533 -36.27 2.51 -26.09
N VAL A 534 -34.96 2.48 -26.26
CA VAL A 534 -34.05 3.58 -25.91
C VAL A 534 -33.08 3.86 -27.05
N THR A 535 -32.73 5.12 -27.24
CA THR A 535 -31.70 5.55 -28.20
C THR A 535 -30.45 5.98 -27.45
N VAL A 536 -29.28 5.44 -27.83
CA VAL A 536 -28.01 5.81 -27.18
C VAL A 536 -27.53 7.15 -27.72
N VAL A 537 -27.23 8.09 -26.82
CA VAL A 537 -26.80 9.46 -27.17
C VAL A 537 -25.32 9.70 -26.88
N ALA A 538 -24.79 9.07 -25.83
CA ALA A 538 -23.36 9.13 -25.53
C ALA A 538 -22.90 7.85 -24.82
N GLN A 539 -21.68 7.42 -25.15
CA GLN A 539 -21.01 6.32 -24.48
C GLN A 539 -19.83 6.88 -23.71
N GLN A 540 -20.05 7.17 -22.43
CA GLN A 540 -18.98 7.71 -21.59
C GLN A 540 -18.02 6.62 -21.10
N SER A 541 -18.54 5.41 -20.91
CA SER A 541 -17.76 4.23 -20.54
C SER A 541 -18.54 2.95 -20.85
N ARG A 542 -17.90 1.79 -20.69
CA ARG A 542 -18.57 0.48 -20.75
C ARG A 542 -19.66 0.22 -19.72
N TYR A 543 -19.82 1.10 -18.72
CA TYR A 543 -20.76 0.93 -17.62
C TYR A 543 -21.91 1.92 -17.60
N TRP A 544 -21.75 3.05 -18.29
CA TRP A 544 -22.73 4.12 -18.28
C TRP A 544 -22.88 4.66 -19.67
N TRP A 545 -24.04 4.36 -20.25
CA TRP A 545 -24.47 4.94 -21.51
C TRP A 545 -25.59 5.91 -21.24
N GLU A 546 -25.47 7.08 -21.85
CA GLU A 546 -26.53 8.05 -21.87
C GLU A 546 -27.54 7.64 -22.94
N VAL A 547 -28.79 7.53 -22.54
CA VAL A 547 -29.89 7.11 -23.41
C VAL A 547 -31.07 8.07 -23.30
N VAL A 548 -31.80 8.18 -24.40
CA VAL A 548 -33.09 8.86 -24.46
C VAL A 548 -34.18 7.81 -24.62
N CYS A 549 -35.19 7.89 -23.76
CA CYS A 549 -36.40 7.08 -23.81
C CYS A 549 -37.59 8.05 -23.78
N GLU A 550 -38.36 8.09 -24.87
CA GLU A 550 -39.45 9.07 -25.06
C GLU A 550 -38.95 10.53 -24.88
N ASP A 551 -39.38 11.24 -23.84
CA ASP A 551 -39.01 12.62 -23.52
C ASP A 551 -37.94 12.74 -22.42
N LYS A 552 -37.39 11.61 -21.93
CA LYS A 552 -36.45 11.57 -20.80
C LYS A 552 -35.06 11.12 -21.24
N GLN A 553 -34.06 11.83 -20.74
CA GLN A 553 -32.64 11.57 -21.00
C GLN A 553 -31.91 11.27 -19.70
N GLY A 554 -31.08 10.24 -19.68
CA GLY A 554 -30.27 9.88 -18.52
C GLY A 554 -29.38 8.67 -18.75
N TRP A 555 -28.70 8.24 -17.70
CA TRP A 555 -27.65 7.23 -17.74
C TRP A 555 -28.18 5.86 -17.30
N VAL A 556 -27.89 4.83 -18.08
CA VAL A 556 -28.26 3.43 -17.80
C VAL A 556 -27.06 2.51 -17.99
N ILE A 557 -27.16 1.30 -17.42
CA ILE A 557 -26.12 0.28 -17.54
C ILE A 557 -26.29 -0.47 -18.86
N PRO A 558 -25.29 -0.52 -19.76
CA PRO A 558 -25.43 -1.06 -21.12
C PRO A 558 -25.76 -2.56 -21.16
N ALA A 559 -25.35 -3.31 -20.13
CA ALA A 559 -25.67 -4.72 -19.98
C ALA A 559 -27.17 -5.00 -19.80
N THR A 560 -27.96 -3.97 -19.49
CA THR A 560 -29.43 -4.06 -19.42
C THR A 560 -30.10 -3.83 -20.79
N LEU A 561 -29.32 -3.55 -21.84
CA LEU A 561 -29.79 -3.24 -23.18
C LEU A 561 -29.48 -4.37 -24.17
N LEU A 562 -30.36 -4.55 -25.15
CA LEU A 562 -30.21 -5.44 -26.29
C LEU A 562 -30.31 -4.64 -27.58
N SER A 563 -29.41 -4.88 -28.53
CA SER A 563 -29.43 -4.19 -29.83
C SER A 563 -30.70 -4.54 -30.59
N ALA A 564 -31.37 -3.53 -31.16
CA ALA A 564 -32.55 -3.74 -31.99
C ALA A 564 -32.24 -4.62 -33.22
N ASP A 565 -31.01 -4.60 -33.72
CA ASP A 565 -30.54 -5.40 -34.87
C ASP A 565 -30.26 -6.86 -34.49
N ALA A 566 -30.15 -7.17 -33.19
CA ALA A 566 -29.80 -8.50 -32.68
C ALA A 566 -31.01 -9.33 -32.21
N VAL A 567 -32.22 -8.78 -32.28
CA VAL A 567 -33.44 -9.40 -31.74
C VAL A 567 -34.44 -9.62 -32.87
N ASP A 568 -34.86 -10.87 -33.07
CA ASP A 568 -35.98 -11.15 -33.97
C ASP A 568 -37.29 -10.54 -33.38
N PRO A 569 -38.20 -9.98 -34.21
CA PRO A 569 -39.44 -9.35 -33.74
C PRO A 569 -40.33 -10.24 -32.84
N GLU A 570 -40.25 -11.55 -33.00
CA GLU A 570 -40.98 -12.55 -32.20
C GLU A 570 -40.37 -12.70 -30.79
N THR A 571 -39.04 -12.65 -30.69
CA THR A 571 -38.30 -12.60 -29.41
C THR A 571 -38.54 -11.29 -28.65
N ALA A 572 -38.63 -10.14 -29.35
CA ALA A 572 -38.96 -8.85 -28.73
C ALA A 572 -40.38 -8.84 -28.13
N ARG A 573 -41.35 -9.49 -28.78
CA ARG A 573 -42.72 -9.66 -28.25
C ARG A 573 -42.79 -10.61 -27.05
N ASN A 574 -41.93 -11.63 -26.98
CA ASN A 574 -41.89 -12.55 -25.85
C ASN A 574 -41.30 -11.93 -24.57
N ILE A 575 -40.45 -10.89 -24.68
CA ILE A 575 -39.97 -10.11 -23.53
C ILE A 575 -41.12 -9.34 -22.85
N GLN A 576 -42.15 -8.95 -23.59
CA GLN A 576 -43.35 -8.31 -23.02
C GLN A 576 -44.29 -9.31 -22.30
N ALA A 577 -44.21 -10.61 -22.59
CA ALA A 577 -45.24 -11.58 -22.19
C ALA A 577 -44.99 -12.32 -20.86
N ASN A 578 -43.81 -12.23 -20.28
CA ASN A 578 -43.48 -12.83 -18.97
C ASN A 578 -43.09 -11.75 -17.95
N THR A 579 -44.04 -10.90 -17.58
CA THR A 579 -43.88 -9.90 -16.53
C THR A 579 -44.58 -10.36 -15.25
N VAL A 580 -43.83 -11.01 -14.36
CA VAL A 580 -44.01 -10.76 -12.93
C VAL A 580 -43.18 -9.51 -12.67
N GLU A 581 -43.80 -8.39 -12.31
CA GLU A 581 -43.08 -7.16 -11.95
C GLU A 581 -41.95 -7.48 -10.94
N PRO A 582 -40.67 -7.43 -11.33
CA PRO A 582 -39.59 -7.60 -10.39
C PRO A 582 -39.44 -6.28 -9.63
N LYS A 583 -39.25 -6.37 -8.31
CA LYS A 583 -38.76 -5.21 -7.54
C LYS A 583 -37.47 -4.69 -8.19
N PRO A 584 -37.29 -3.36 -8.27
CA PRO A 584 -36.14 -2.78 -8.95
C PRO A 584 -34.82 -3.29 -8.36
N VAL A 585 -33.91 -3.72 -9.24
CA VAL A 585 -32.58 -4.18 -8.85
C VAL A 585 -31.72 -2.96 -8.53
N LYS A 586 -31.27 -2.85 -7.29
CA LYS A 586 -30.47 -1.73 -6.79
C LYS A 586 -28.96 -1.89 -7.02
N GLY A 587 -28.50 -3.07 -7.45
CA GLY A 587 -27.10 -3.34 -7.75
C GLY A 587 -26.78 -4.84 -7.88
N LEU A 588 -25.59 -5.17 -8.37
CA LEU A 588 -25.07 -6.55 -8.45
C LEU A 588 -24.01 -6.76 -7.36
N LEU A 589 -24.09 -7.90 -6.68
CA LEU A 589 -23.20 -8.26 -5.57
C LEU A 589 -22.54 -9.61 -5.85
N ARG A 590 -21.31 -9.79 -5.37
CA ARG A 590 -20.65 -11.09 -5.29
C ARG A 590 -20.63 -11.59 -3.85
N VAL A 591 -20.94 -12.87 -3.67
CA VAL A 591 -20.82 -13.56 -2.39
C VAL A 591 -19.33 -13.80 -2.12
N LYS A 592 -18.79 -13.12 -1.10
CA LYS A 592 -17.35 -13.20 -0.76
C LYS A 592 -16.98 -14.41 0.09
N GLN A 593 -17.99 -15.08 0.65
CA GLN A 593 -17.85 -16.27 1.47
C GLN A 593 -19.21 -16.97 1.52
N ALA A 594 -19.21 -18.31 1.48
CA ALA A 594 -20.43 -19.10 1.51
C ALA A 594 -21.38 -18.69 2.64
N THR A 595 -22.65 -18.46 2.31
CA THR A 595 -23.66 -17.96 3.25
C THR A 595 -25.01 -18.65 3.03
N SER A 596 -26.00 -18.40 3.89
CA SER A 596 -27.36 -18.92 3.71
C SER A 596 -28.25 -17.85 3.11
N LEU A 597 -29.00 -18.21 2.07
CA LEU A 597 -30.18 -17.48 1.63
C LEU A 597 -31.37 -17.95 2.47
N ARG A 598 -32.05 -17.04 3.17
CA ARG A 598 -33.09 -17.36 4.16
C ARG A 598 -34.43 -16.73 3.85
N THR A 599 -35.49 -17.25 4.47
CA THR A 599 -36.85 -16.70 4.34
C THR A 599 -37.04 -15.34 5.03
N GLY A 600 -36.20 -15.00 6.02
CA GLY A 600 -36.24 -13.73 6.74
C GLY A 600 -34.86 -13.24 7.21
N PRO A 601 -34.73 -11.98 7.66
CA PRO A 601 -33.47 -11.32 8.02
C PRO A 601 -32.98 -11.73 9.43
N SER A 602 -32.83 -13.03 9.68
CA SER A 602 -32.29 -13.53 10.95
C SER A 602 -31.60 -14.89 10.78
N ALA A 603 -30.64 -15.18 11.66
CA ALA A 603 -29.93 -16.47 11.69
C ALA A 603 -30.83 -17.65 12.13
N SER A 604 -31.98 -17.36 12.74
CA SER A 604 -32.99 -18.35 13.13
C SER A 604 -34.00 -18.71 12.02
N GLU A 605 -34.00 -17.97 10.91
CA GLU A 605 -34.96 -18.15 9.82
C GLU A 605 -34.64 -19.35 8.95
N ARG A 606 -35.66 -19.95 8.32
CA ARG A 606 -35.47 -21.15 7.48
C ARG A 606 -34.51 -20.86 6.32
N VAL A 607 -33.53 -21.74 6.13
CA VAL A 607 -32.61 -21.68 4.99
C VAL A 607 -33.33 -22.17 3.74
N ILE A 608 -33.31 -21.34 2.69
CA ILE A 608 -33.77 -21.68 1.35
C ILE A 608 -32.68 -22.48 0.64
N ARG A 609 -31.46 -21.92 0.59
CA ARG A 609 -30.26 -22.59 0.08
C ARG A 609 -28.98 -22.01 0.69
N ARG A 610 -27.86 -22.69 0.44
CA ARG A 610 -26.52 -22.15 0.68
C ARG A 610 -26.03 -21.50 -0.61
N LEU A 611 -25.67 -20.22 -0.49
CA LEU A 611 -24.93 -19.50 -1.52
C LEU A 611 -23.45 -19.84 -1.36
N GLN A 612 -22.75 -20.11 -2.45
CA GLN A 612 -21.32 -20.40 -2.45
C GLN A 612 -20.50 -19.13 -2.68
N GLU A 613 -19.21 -19.18 -2.35
CA GLU A 613 -18.29 -18.11 -2.67
C GLU A 613 -18.21 -17.89 -4.19
N SER A 614 -18.05 -16.63 -4.60
CA SER A 614 -18.09 -16.17 -5.99
C SER A 614 -19.45 -16.26 -6.70
N GLU A 615 -20.50 -16.82 -6.08
CA GLU A 615 -21.85 -16.71 -6.63
C GLU A 615 -22.31 -15.24 -6.65
N GLU A 616 -23.00 -14.85 -7.72
CA GLU A 616 -23.46 -13.47 -7.92
C GLU A 616 -24.95 -13.36 -7.60
N VAL A 617 -25.32 -12.32 -6.86
CA VAL A 617 -26.70 -12.05 -6.45
C VAL A 617 -27.10 -10.61 -6.77
N PHE A 618 -28.34 -10.42 -7.15
CA PHE A 618 -28.89 -9.09 -7.35
C PHE A 618 -29.38 -8.52 -6.02
N LEU A 619 -28.92 -7.31 -5.67
CA LEU A 619 -29.43 -6.56 -4.52
C LEU A 619 -30.81 -6.01 -4.85
N LEU A 620 -31.81 -6.41 -4.06
CA LEU A 620 -33.16 -5.85 -4.15
C LEU A 620 -33.38 -4.78 -3.06
N GLU A 621 -32.89 -5.03 -1.84
CA GLU A 621 -33.13 -4.13 -0.70
C GLU A 621 -32.04 -4.30 0.38
N LYS A 622 -31.49 -3.19 0.88
CA LYS A 622 -30.66 -3.21 2.10
C LYS A 622 -31.56 -3.18 3.33
N THR A 623 -32.07 -4.34 3.74
CA THR A 623 -33.08 -4.44 4.81
C THR A 623 -32.56 -3.91 6.15
N ASP A 624 -31.34 -4.25 6.54
CA ASP A 624 -30.64 -3.63 7.66
C ASP A 624 -29.10 -3.77 7.53
N ARG A 625 -28.36 -3.47 8.61
CA ARG A 625 -26.89 -3.54 8.65
C ARG A 625 -26.32 -4.96 8.58
N TYR A 626 -27.13 -5.98 8.82
CA TYR A 626 -26.72 -7.39 8.90
C TYR A 626 -27.32 -8.24 7.78
N TRP A 627 -28.51 -7.92 7.28
CA TRP A 627 -29.24 -8.71 6.30
C TRP A 627 -29.69 -7.84 5.14
N TRP A 628 -29.40 -8.30 3.92
CA TRP A 628 -29.89 -7.71 2.69
C TRP A 628 -30.82 -8.69 1.98
N LYS A 629 -31.87 -8.16 1.37
CA LYS A 629 -32.75 -8.91 0.49
C LYS A 629 -32.12 -8.99 -0.89
N VAL A 630 -31.84 -10.21 -1.33
CA VAL A 630 -31.13 -10.49 -2.57
C VAL A 630 -31.89 -11.52 -3.39
N ARG A 631 -31.66 -11.51 -4.70
CA ARG A 631 -32.15 -12.51 -5.64
C ARG A 631 -30.98 -13.30 -6.21
N PHE A 632 -31.04 -14.61 -6.08
CA PHE A 632 -30.15 -15.55 -6.75
C PHE A 632 -31.02 -16.38 -7.70
N GLU A 633 -30.75 -16.29 -9.01
CA GLU A 633 -31.59 -16.91 -10.06
C GLU A 633 -33.08 -16.51 -9.94
N ASP A 634 -33.97 -17.48 -9.70
CA ASP A 634 -35.41 -17.32 -9.49
C ASP A 634 -35.80 -17.21 -7.99
N GLN A 635 -34.84 -17.38 -7.07
CA GLN A 635 -35.09 -17.39 -5.63
C GLN A 635 -34.81 -16.04 -4.96
N VAL A 636 -35.77 -15.56 -4.17
CA VAL A 636 -35.64 -14.32 -3.37
C VAL A 636 -35.56 -14.67 -1.89
N GLY A 637 -34.55 -14.14 -1.21
CA GLY A 637 -34.36 -14.33 0.22
C GLY A 637 -33.44 -13.31 0.85
N TYR A 638 -33.12 -13.52 2.12
CA TYR A 638 -32.25 -12.66 2.92
C TYR A 638 -30.90 -13.33 3.14
N ALA A 639 -29.83 -12.59 2.87
CA ALA A 639 -28.47 -13.06 3.06
C ALA A 639 -27.64 -12.02 3.84
N LYS A 640 -26.56 -12.48 4.48
CA LYS A 640 -25.75 -11.61 5.34
C LYS A 640 -25.08 -10.50 4.51
N ALA A 641 -25.40 -9.25 4.84
CA ALA A 641 -24.86 -8.04 4.22
C ALA A 641 -23.33 -8.02 4.21
N ALA A 642 -22.73 -8.39 5.35
CA ALA A 642 -21.27 -8.40 5.51
C ALA A 642 -20.56 -9.38 4.57
N LEU A 643 -21.27 -10.35 3.97
CA LEU A 643 -20.70 -11.36 3.08
C LEU A 643 -20.91 -11.04 1.60
N MET A 644 -21.35 -9.82 1.31
CA MET A 644 -21.62 -9.36 -0.05
C MET A 644 -20.69 -8.20 -0.39
N ILE A 645 -20.11 -8.23 -1.58
CA ILE A 645 -19.29 -7.14 -2.13
C ILE A 645 -19.98 -6.60 -3.38
N PRO A 646 -20.21 -5.28 -3.49
CA PRO A 646 -20.70 -4.68 -4.73
C PRO A 646 -19.74 -4.93 -5.87
N LEU A 647 -20.26 -5.44 -7.00
CA LEU A 647 -19.48 -5.53 -8.23
C LEU A 647 -19.50 -4.17 -8.93
N THR A 648 -18.51 -3.33 -8.61
CA THR A 648 -18.12 -2.16 -9.40
C THR A 648 -17.12 -2.60 -10.46
N GLY A 649 -17.41 -2.40 -11.75
CA GLY A 649 -16.50 -2.75 -12.85
C GLY A 649 -15.18 -1.96 -12.80
N THR A 650 -14.01 -2.51 -13.15
CA THR A 650 -13.58 -3.20 -14.40
C THR A 650 -12.42 -4.17 -14.09
N ILE A 651 -12.54 -5.52 -14.24
CA ILE A 651 -12.08 -6.41 -15.37
C ILE A 651 -10.54 -6.55 -15.41
N ASP A 652 -9.90 -7.71 -15.23
CA ASP A 652 -10.17 -9.09 -15.69
C ASP A 652 -9.63 -10.19 -14.73
N SER A 653 -10.14 -11.41 -14.89
CA SER A 653 -9.57 -12.71 -14.44
C SER A 653 -9.39 -13.61 -15.69
N PRO A 654 -8.94 -14.89 -15.67
CA PRO A 654 -8.54 -15.77 -14.55
C PRO A 654 -7.32 -16.71 -14.80
N VAL A 655 -6.88 -17.44 -13.76
CA VAL A 655 -6.23 -18.77 -13.84
C VAL A 655 -6.95 -19.64 -12.79
N VAL A 656 -7.82 -20.57 -13.21
CA VAL A 656 -7.63 -22.03 -13.36
C VAL A 656 -7.33 -22.77 -12.05
N GLU A 657 -8.31 -23.61 -11.68
CA GLU A 657 -8.43 -24.58 -10.58
C GLU A 657 -7.34 -25.69 -10.64
N THR A 658 -7.03 -26.46 -9.59
CA THR A 658 -7.73 -27.67 -9.08
C THR A 658 -6.87 -28.35 -7.98
N PRO A 659 -7.29 -29.44 -7.28
CA PRO A 659 -8.59 -29.83 -6.72
C PRO A 659 -8.52 -30.11 -5.19
N ALA A 660 -9.69 -30.12 -4.55
CA ALA A 660 -9.89 -30.59 -3.19
C ALA A 660 -9.74 -32.12 -3.07
N LYS A 661 -9.21 -32.58 -1.93
CA LYS A 661 -9.28 -33.97 -1.48
C LYS A 661 -9.96 -34.01 -0.11
N GLU A 662 -11.05 -34.76 -0.04
CA GLU A 662 -11.86 -35.06 1.14
C GLU A 662 -11.04 -35.71 2.27
N ALA A 663 -11.38 -35.39 3.53
CA ALA A 663 -11.27 -36.31 4.66
C ALA A 663 -12.16 -35.84 5.84
N ASP A 664 -13.27 -36.56 6.03
CA ASP A 664 -13.76 -37.13 7.29
C ASP A 664 -13.67 -36.33 8.60
N TRP A 665 -14.85 -35.95 9.10
CA TRP A 665 -15.11 -35.51 10.46
C TRP A 665 -15.35 -36.72 11.37
N ILE A 666 -14.50 -36.95 12.38
CA ILE A 666 -14.88 -37.68 13.60
C ILE A 666 -14.30 -36.95 14.84
N THR A 667 -15.22 -36.33 15.57
CA THR A 667 -15.42 -36.25 17.03
C THR A 667 -14.20 -36.19 17.98
N ALA A 668 -14.10 -35.08 18.74
CA ALA A 668 -14.15 -35.04 20.21
C ALA A 668 -14.04 -33.58 20.71
N SER A 669 -15.17 -32.97 21.07
CA SER A 669 -15.19 -31.72 21.84
C SER A 669 -15.00 -32.06 23.32
N GLN A 670 -13.90 -31.61 23.93
CA GLN A 670 -13.83 -31.53 25.38
C GLN A 670 -14.56 -30.25 25.83
N GLU A 671 -15.63 -30.43 26.61
CA GLU A 671 -16.24 -29.36 27.40
C GLU A 671 -15.31 -29.01 28.57
N GLU A 672 -14.83 -27.77 28.60
CA GLU A 672 -14.18 -27.17 29.76
C GLU A 672 -15.25 -26.87 30.83
N PRO A 673 -15.05 -27.21 32.13
CA PRO A 673 -16.09 -27.06 33.15
C PRO A 673 -16.38 -25.58 33.46
N ALA A 674 -17.67 -25.27 33.64
CA ALA A 674 -18.11 -23.93 34.03
C ALA A 674 -17.52 -23.51 35.39
N PRO A 675 -17.07 -22.26 35.56
CA PRO A 675 -16.57 -21.77 36.85
C PRO A 675 -17.68 -21.74 37.90
N GLU A 676 -17.36 -22.16 39.13
CA GLU A 676 -18.27 -22.14 40.28
C GLU A 676 -18.74 -20.71 40.59
N ILE A 677 -20.06 -20.52 40.66
CA ILE A 677 -20.71 -19.26 41.01
C ILE A 677 -20.66 -19.09 42.54
N PRO A 678 -20.18 -17.95 43.08
CA PRO A 678 -20.24 -17.71 44.51
C PRO A 678 -21.71 -17.64 44.99
N GLN A 679 -22.10 -18.52 45.91
CA GLN A 679 -23.40 -18.51 46.57
C GLN A 679 -23.46 -17.30 47.52
N VAL A 680 -24.36 -16.35 47.24
CA VAL A 680 -24.55 -15.16 48.08
C VAL A 680 -25.78 -15.38 48.96
N ASP A 681 -25.55 -15.72 50.23
CA ASP A 681 -26.61 -16.19 51.16
C ASP A 681 -27.67 -15.14 51.54
N ASP A 682 -27.40 -13.84 51.36
CA ASP A 682 -28.35 -12.77 51.69
C ASP A 682 -28.25 -11.57 50.75
N LEU A 683 -29.02 -11.63 49.66
CA LEU A 683 -29.11 -10.57 48.66
C LEU A 683 -29.75 -9.28 49.19
N SER A 684 -30.44 -9.30 50.34
CA SER A 684 -31.19 -8.13 50.83
C SER A 684 -30.31 -6.93 51.20
N LYS A 685 -29.02 -7.18 51.50
CA LYS A 685 -28.01 -6.19 51.90
C LYS A 685 -27.42 -5.36 50.76
N TYR A 686 -27.58 -5.81 49.52
CA TYR A 686 -26.99 -5.15 48.36
C TYR A 686 -27.94 -4.13 47.73
N PRO A 687 -27.44 -2.97 47.28
CA PRO A 687 -28.26 -1.93 46.68
C PRO A 687 -28.88 -2.41 45.37
N VAL A 688 -30.16 -2.10 45.18
CA VAL A 688 -30.88 -2.35 43.93
C VAL A 688 -30.56 -1.24 42.93
N TYR A 689 -30.24 -1.65 41.71
CA TYR A 689 -30.07 -0.79 40.54
C TYR A 689 -31.01 -1.28 39.43
N TYR A 690 -31.37 -0.39 38.52
CA TYR A 690 -32.21 -0.67 37.37
C TYR A 690 -31.41 -0.55 36.09
N VAL A 691 -31.69 -1.45 35.16
CA VAL A 691 -31.07 -1.48 33.83
C VAL A 691 -31.69 -0.39 32.97
N GLU A 692 -30.91 0.63 32.61
CA GLU A 692 -31.35 1.78 31.80
C GLU A 692 -31.64 1.39 30.33
N LYS A 693 -30.93 0.37 29.84
CA LYS A 693 -31.11 -0.17 28.49
C LYS A 693 -30.69 -1.63 28.46
N ARG A 694 -31.45 -2.46 27.74
CA ARG A 694 -31.23 -3.91 27.64
C ARG A 694 -29.75 -4.26 27.45
N THR A 695 -29.21 -5.08 28.35
CA THR A 695 -27.79 -5.47 28.37
C THR A 695 -27.62 -6.97 28.63
N SER A 696 -26.38 -7.44 28.82
CA SER A 696 -26.05 -8.84 29.13
C SER A 696 -25.50 -8.97 30.53
N LEU A 697 -25.86 -10.07 31.19
CA LEU A 697 -25.12 -10.63 32.33
C LEU A 697 -24.10 -11.64 31.77
N ARG A 698 -22.83 -11.57 32.20
CA ARG A 698 -21.72 -12.34 31.62
C ARG A 698 -20.86 -13.04 32.68
N PHE A 699 -20.12 -14.07 32.27
CA PHE A 699 -19.25 -14.83 33.16
C PHE A 699 -17.99 -14.07 33.61
N LYS A 700 -17.48 -13.13 32.80
CA LYS A 700 -16.30 -12.28 33.09
C LYS A 700 -16.61 -10.81 32.77
N PRO A 701 -15.93 -9.82 33.40
CA PRO A 701 -16.13 -8.37 33.17
C PRO A 701 -15.52 -7.90 31.83
N THR A 702 -15.95 -8.50 30.73
CA THR A 702 -15.51 -8.12 29.37
C THR A 702 -16.60 -8.38 28.34
N SER A 703 -16.65 -7.54 27.29
CA SER A 703 -17.63 -7.67 26.21
C SER A 703 -17.46 -8.96 25.39
N GLN A 704 -16.29 -9.60 25.48
CA GLN A 704 -15.97 -10.87 24.80
C GLN A 704 -16.39 -12.11 25.60
N SER A 705 -16.76 -11.96 26.88
CA SER A 705 -17.17 -13.10 27.71
C SER A 705 -18.51 -13.69 27.28
N GLY A 706 -18.71 -15.00 27.42
CA GLY A 706 -20.00 -15.65 27.21
C GLY A 706 -21.15 -14.94 27.94
N VAL A 707 -22.29 -14.81 27.26
CA VAL A 707 -23.50 -14.20 27.84
C VAL A 707 -24.25 -15.27 28.61
N MET A 708 -24.40 -15.08 29.92
CA MET A 708 -25.22 -15.95 30.77
C MET A 708 -26.70 -15.75 30.44
N LEU A 709 -27.16 -14.49 30.46
CA LEU A 709 -28.53 -14.11 30.13
C LEU A 709 -28.61 -12.64 29.71
N ARG A 710 -29.78 -12.23 29.20
CA ARG A 710 -30.05 -10.85 28.80
C ARG A 710 -30.88 -10.16 29.88
N LEU A 711 -30.36 -9.05 30.40
CA LEU A 711 -31.05 -8.19 31.35
C LEU A 711 -32.03 -7.29 30.58
N PRO A 712 -33.34 -7.33 30.88
CA PRO A 712 -34.34 -6.52 30.20
C PRO A 712 -34.21 -5.04 30.57
N ASP A 713 -34.78 -4.20 29.73
CA ASP A 713 -34.95 -2.77 30.04
C ASP A 713 -35.82 -2.58 31.30
N GLY A 714 -35.38 -1.74 32.23
CA GLY A 714 -35.99 -1.56 33.55
C GLY A 714 -35.83 -2.73 34.53
N GLY A 715 -35.05 -3.78 34.17
CA GLY A 715 -34.78 -4.92 35.04
C GLY A 715 -34.05 -4.53 36.32
N ALA A 716 -34.50 -5.02 37.47
CA ALA A 716 -33.88 -4.74 38.76
C ALA A 716 -32.75 -5.74 39.04
N VAL A 717 -31.52 -5.25 39.24
CA VAL A 717 -30.35 -6.03 39.61
C VAL A 717 -29.85 -5.61 40.98
N ARG A 718 -29.15 -6.50 41.70
CA ARG A 718 -28.43 -6.13 42.93
C ARG A 718 -26.94 -6.04 42.66
N VAL A 719 -26.34 -4.88 42.94
CA VAL A 719 -24.91 -4.67 42.71
C VAL A 719 -24.13 -5.24 43.90
N LEU A 720 -23.41 -6.34 43.65
CA LEU A 720 -22.62 -7.05 44.64
C LEU A 720 -21.25 -6.39 44.82
N GLU A 721 -20.61 -6.05 43.71
CA GLU A 721 -19.28 -5.45 43.68
C GLU A 721 -19.15 -4.50 42.48
N LYS A 722 -18.55 -3.33 42.70
CA LYS A 722 -18.18 -2.41 41.64
C LYS A 722 -16.76 -2.69 41.19
N THR A 723 -16.61 -3.73 40.38
CA THR A 723 -15.31 -4.26 39.95
C THR A 723 -14.44 -3.20 39.27
N ASP A 724 -14.99 -2.45 38.32
CA ASP A 724 -14.33 -1.28 37.71
C ASP A 724 -15.35 -0.23 37.19
N GLN A 725 -14.89 0.74 36.39
CA GLN A 725 -15.72 1.80 35.81
C GLN A 725 -16.66 1.32 34.68
N TYR A 726 -16.42 0.13 34.11
CA TYR A 726 -17.14 -0.44 32.98
C TYR A 726 -18.02 -1.62 33.35
N TRP A 727 -17.62 -2.43 34.32
CA TRP A 727 -18.27 -3.69 34.70
C TRP A 727 -18.46 -3.79 36.20
N TRP A 728 -19.69 -4.09 36.61
CA TRP A 728 -20.03 -4.40 37.99
C TRP A 728 -20.53 -5.83 38.06
N MET A 729 -20.16 -6.52 39.14
CA MET A 729 -20.73 -7.82 39.48
C MET A 729 -22.11 -7.59 40.08
N VAL A 730 -23.11 -8.21 39.47
CA VAL A 730 -24.52 -8.05 39.84
C VAL A 730 -25.21 -9.41 39.96
N ALA A 731 -26.18 -9.48 40.86
CA ALA A 731 -27.13 -10.58 40.94
C ALA A 731 -28.43 -10.19 40.23
N TYR A 732 -28.95 -11.09 39.40
CA TYR A 732 -30.24 -10.97 38.74
C TYR A 732 -30.92 -12.34 38.71
N ASP A 733 -32.11 -12.43 39.30
CA ASP A 733 -32.77 -13.71 39.62
C ASP A 733 -31.80 -14.66 40.38
N ASP A 734 -31.60 -15.88 39.89
CA ASP A 734 -30.71 -16.89 40.48
C ASP A 734 -29.27 -16.84 39.93
N ALA A 735 -28.92 -15.83 39.11
CA ALA A 735 -27.63 -15.73 38.44
C ALA A 735 -26.78 -14.56 38.96
N VAL A 736 -25.50 -14.81 39.20
CA VAL A 736 -24.49 -13.81 39.52
C VAL A 736 -23.51 -13.71 38.35
N GLY A 737 -23.26 -12.50 37.87
CA GLY A 737 -22.32 -12.25 36.78
C GLY A 737 -22.04 -10.76 36.59
N PHE A 738 -21.37 -10.42 35.49
CA PHE A 738 -20.93 -9.05 35.23
C PHE A 738 -21.85 -8.33 34.25
N ALA A 739 -22.26 -7.12 34.60
CA ALA A 739 -23.07 -6.23 33.77
C ALA A 739 -22.39 -4.86 33.59
N LYS A 740 -22.72 -4.17 32.49
CA LYS A 740 -22.11 -2.87 32.17
C LYS A 740 -22.54 -1.80 33.19
N ALA A 741 -21.58 -1.23 33.90
CA ALA A 741 -21.77 -0.23 34.95
C ALA A 741 -22.56 1.00 34.46
N HIS A 742 -22.23 1.53 33.27
CA HIS A 742 -22.88 2.71 32.70
C HIS A 742 -24.32 2.47 32.23
N LEU A 743 -24.84 1.23 32.30
CA LEU A 743 -26.24 0.90 31.99
C LEU A 743 -27.04 0.59 33.25
N LEU A 744 -26.49 0.88 34.44
CA LEU A 744 -27.12 0.63 35.74
C LEU A 744 -27.30 1.95 36.49
N GLN A 745 -28.53 2.23 36.90
CA GLN A 745 -28.88 3.46 37.64
C GLN A 745 -29.66 3.15 38.92
N LYS A 746 -29.60 4.04 39.92
CA LYS A 746 -30.30 3.86 41.20
C LYS A 746 -31.81 4.14 41.10
N GLU A 747 -32.20 4.97 40.16
CA GLU A 747 -33.60 5.37 39.95
C GLU A 747 -34.23 4.48 38.87
N LYS A 748 -35.51 4.16 39.04
CA LYS A 748 -36.21 3.32 38.08
C LYS A 748 -36.43 4.16 36.78
N PRO A 749 -35.94 3.70 35.61
CA PRO A 749 -36.13 4.41 34.35
C PRO A 749 -37.60 4.51 33.95
#